data_AF-A0A1S6Q353-F1
#
_entry.id   AF-A0A1S6Q353-F1
#
_cell.length_a   1.000
_cell.length_b   1.000
_cell.length_c   1.000
_cell.angle_alpha   90.00
_cell.angle_beta   90.00
_cell.angle_gamma   90.00
#
_symmetry.space_group_name_H-M   'P 1'
#
loop_
_entity.id
_entity.type
_entity.pdbx_description
1 polymer ?
#
loop_
_entity_poly.entity_id
_entity_poly.type
_entity_poly.pdbx_seq_one_letter_code
_entity_poly.pdbx_strand_id
1 'polypeptide(L)'
;MTITQVVDVTNCREKAAIYRGMATAVLDQVSKQRGESVISTVRYVYTVKPTAEEGLITRAHGLERQHFSPFNVKGGSFKMQATKEIVLLGVTDTVRAVTFGPVESKGNLVYKFVNTAANVPLLMQNLEDPVPKAVELIKRLAEANRYQIDSATTEDIIKLYQLLRVTPYEGLDEMWKQFAGNEEHRRWFLDMIVEVGDARILKFLEIRFEAGDVSATEALETLLLAINHLNAIPEFVEMAKMFLTMPFSKSNIYLWHTVVLSYGSLVYKHCAYYTPCPVTAVQPLLDMATEALKNGNEAEMVITLKALGNAGHPGSIKTIMRFLPGVAANPVDLPPRVLSAAVQSMRLIAARDPQSVQDITMALFLQKNLPTEIRMLAFMILFDTKPSMALVSTVTAHLQQEKDLHVVSFAYSYLKSFARSSTPDNHFLSTACNVAVKILAPKFGRLCYHYSKAMRMDWFNDDFLIGTAAEVFMLRSATNIFPTEIMMKGKFYFIGRILQLLEFGIRPEGIKELFGSSIPGFNGDLGFSDFQAIFNVLKNWEILPSDKPVLSAYSRASGQEWFFADINKDFIQNIIKAVSPSAGKESPLWAVIENLKKGVSWHRTKPFLIFEVRYFQATTLGLPLEISKYYETLNGITVNAKAAINPPLTEHLGQLLTSEISLETDGFVGYTKDFWVFYGINTELFQYGSELKAKNPIAIPWKFSAKINVREKKFELDFHPCKKEFEIVSVSSNVYAVSRNIEEPAMAKMTPIMPNAIDSNDEVAHMGPAVVRPESNQIITPNIWHPRARICAESSIYGAGLCVESELRREYYHEEYPLYYFLGYTHMAFKVVPAQAIKAVDKIHIEVNAGPSRHPMSTRQLLETLRRLSKEAIQRVGLSSDSASSVRRSHQSHHVNVMEVLDATPEAVFNIKAFAMSGNQKPEGYDAAVYYTPEANIQNTQLIVSQVGEDTNWKMCMDTTVNDHVDVKTHIRWGAECQSYEMSMRAATAHLPGSKPTLKAKVHWTRIPETMAEMGRRIESYIPGMAFFLSFYQQHERNARQEVSASVVAASADSVDVKIKFPEYTVYRQAIPVPLPAASFQDDTRNTTIDGFGSA
;
A
#
# COMPACT_ATOMS: atom_id res chain seq x y z
N MET A 1 -11.21 56.17 26.52
CA MET A 1 -11.72 55.52 25.30
C MET A 1 -11.30 54.06 25.33
N THR A 2 -12.16 53.16 24.85
CA THR A 2 -11.81 51.74 24.66
C THR A 2 -11.78 51.45 23.16
N ILE A 3 -10.66 50.95 22.66
CA ILE A 3 -10.49 50.59 21.24
C ILE A 3 -10.38 49.07 21.16
N THR A 4 -11.23 48.45 20.35
CA THR A 4 -11.15 47.00 20.07
C THR A 4 -10.68 46.79 18.64
N GLN A 5 -9.65 45.99 18.47
CA GLN A 5 -9.13 45.56 17.18
C GLN A 5 -9.25 44.04 17.07
N VAL A 6 -9.80 43.55 15.96
CA VAL A 6 -9.85 42.11 15.65
C VAL A 6 -9.04 41.88 14.38
N VAL A 7 -8.20 40.87 14.40
CA VAL A 7 -7.34 40.47 13.28
C VAL A 7 -7.68 39.03 12.91
N ASP A 8 -8.07 38.82 11.66
CA ASP A 8 -8.17 37.50 11.05
C ASP A 8 -6.78 37.09 10.52
N VAL A 9 -6.13 36.17 11.23
CA VAL A 9 -4.76 35.72 10.91
C VAL A 9 -4.77 34.73 9.74
N THR A 10 -5.94 34.20 9.37
CA THR A 10 -6.09 33.31 8.22
C THR A 10 -5.95 34.07 6.90
N ASN A 11 -6.33 35.36 6.87
CA ASN A 11 -6.35 36.19 5.66
C ASN A 11 -5.31 37.32 5.66
N CYS A 12 -4.05 36.99 5.94
CA CYS A 12 -2.92 37.95 5.93
C CYS A 12 -2.19 37.97 4.58
N ARG A 13 -1.76 39.16 4.12
CA ARG A 13 -0.89 39.31 2.92
C ARG A 13 0.47 38.65 3.09
N GLU A 14 1.08 38.85 4.26
CA GLU A 14 2.31 38.19 4.68
C GLU A 14 2.03 37.49 6.01
N LYS A 15 2.03 36.15 5.99
CA LYS A 15 1.79 35.33 7.17
C LYS A 15 3.14 34.87 7.74
N ALA A 16 3.37 35.09 9.03
CA ALA A 16 4.54 34.56 9.75
C ALA A 16 4.37 33.06 10.03
N ALA A 17 4.41 32.27 8.94
CA ALA A 17 4.22 30.82 8.98
C ALA A 17 5.14 30.12 7.98
N ILE A 18 5.57 28.90 8.33
CA ILE A 18 6.45 28.07 7.50
C ILE A 18 5.84 26.68 7.37
N TYR A 19 5.91 26.12 6.16
CA TYR A 19 5.56 24.73 5.86
C TYR A 19 6.84 23.96 5.50
N ARG A 20 7.02 22.76 6.08
CA ARG A 20 8.11 21.83 5.73
C ARG A 20 7.56 20.43 5.46
N GLY A 21 8.24 19.68 4.60
CA GLY A 21 7.88 18.29 4.26
C GLY A 21 6.61 18.12 3.42
N MET A 22 6.07 19.19 2.81
CA MET A 22 4.78 19.15 2.09
C MET A 22 4.87 19.54 0.61
N ALA A 23 6.07 19.67 0.05
CA ALA A 23 6.26 20.11 -1.33
C ALA A 23 5.57 19.21 -2.37
N THR A 24 5.47 17.91 -2.10
CA THR A 24 4.85 16.92 -3.00
C THR A 24 3.39 16.61 -2.67
N ALA A 25 2.87 17.09 -1.53
CA ALA A 25 1.46 16.97 -1.16
C ALA A 25 0.70 18.18 -1.71
N VAL A 26 0.09 18.02 -2.89
CA VAL A 26 -0.58 19.11 -3.62
C VAL A 26 -1.81 19.58 -2.85
N LEU A 27 -2.04 20.89 -2.82
CA LEU A 27 -3.20 21.47 -2.16
C LEU A 27 -4.49 21.16 -2.94
N ASP A 28 -5.51 20.63 -2.25
CA ASP A 28 -6.87 20.43 -2.77
C ASP A 28 -7.78 21.54 -2.26
N GLN A 29 -8.04 22.52 -3.12
CA GLN A 29 -8.88 23.67 -2.79
C GLN A 29 -10.32 23.26 -2.49
N VAL A 30 -10.85 22.22 -3.15
CA VAL A 30 -12.24 21.80 -2.94
C VAL A 30 -12.39 21.12 -1.59
N SER A 31 -11.45 20.23 -1.23
CA SER A 31 -11.42 19.65 0.12
C SER A 31 -11.18 20.71 1.20
N LYS A 32 -10.29 21.69 0.95
CA LYS A 32 -10.08 22.81 1.87
C LYS A 32 -11.35 23.62 2.12
N GLN A 33 -12.17 23.85 1.09
CA GLN A 33 -13.48 24.52 1.23
C GLN A 33 -14.49 23.72 2.04
N ARG A 34 -14.38 22.39 2.09
CA ARG A 34 -15.24 21.53 2.93
C ARG A 34 -14.88 21.60 4.41
N GLY A 35 -13.63 21.92 4.74
CA GLY A 35 -13.19 22.16 6.12
C GLY A 35 -11.75 22.67 6.20
N GLU A 36 -11.57 23.91 6.66
CA GLU A 36 -10.23 24.47 6.88
C GLU A 36 -9.66 23.99 8.22
N SER A 37 -8.48 23.36 8.15
CA SER A 37 -7.90 22.67 9.31
C SER A 37 -7.27 23.59 10.35
N VAL A 38 -6.92 24.84 10.01
CA VAL A 38 -6.30 25.79 10.96
C VAL A 38 -7.00 27.13 10.83
N ILE A 39 -7.63 27.58 11.92
CA ILE A 39 -8.30 28.89 12.00
C ILE A 39 -7.67 29.66 13.16
N SER A 40 -7.24 30.91 12.91
CA SER A 40 -6.58 31.75 13.90
C SER A 40 -7.18 33.15 13.94
N THR A 41 -7.53 33.63 15.13
CA THR A 41 -8.06 34.98 15.34
C THR A 41 -7.37 35.65 16.52
N VAL A 42 -7.15 36.96 16.42
CA VAL A 42 -6.60 37.78 17.50
C VAL A 42 -7.54 38.92 17.80
N ARG A 43 -7.76 39.20 19.08
CA ARG A 43 -8.51 40.36 19.57
C ARG A 43 -7.64 41.16 20.53
N TYR A 44 -7.42 42.44 20.22
CA TYR A 44 -6.81 43.40 21.12
C TYR A 44 -7.85 44.39 21.65
N VAL A 45 -7.77 44.70 22.94
CA VAL A 45 -8.59 45.70 23.62
C VAL A 45 -7.66 46.69 24.32
N TYR A 46 -7.66 47.94 23.85
CA TYR A 46 -6.84 49.02 24.38
C TYR A 46 -7.71 49.98 25.18
N THR A 47 -7.27 50.32 26.38
CA THR A 47 -7.83 51.41 27.19
C THR A 47 -6.95 52.63 27.03
N VAL A 48 -7.46 53.64 26.34
CA VAL A 48 -6.72 54.85 25.98
C VAL A 48 -7.25 56.04 26.78
N LYS A 49 -6.36 56.72 27.49
CA LYS A 49 -6.63 57.99 28.16
C LYS A 49 -6.20 59.13 27.22
N PRO A 50 -7.11 60.03 26.83
CA PRO A 50 -6.73 61.18 26.00
C PRO A 50 -5.83 62.14 26.78
N THR A 51 -4.78 62.65 26.15
CA THR A 51 -3.95 63.77 26.63
C THR A 51 -4.09 64.96 25.67
N ALA A 52 -3.45 66.09 25.98
CA ALA A 52 -3.57 67.31 25.19
C ALA A 52 -3.01 67.16 23.76
N GLU A 53 -2.05 66.26 23.54
CA GLU A 53 -1.36 66.06 22.25
C GLU A 53 -1.57 64.65 21.67
N GLU A 54 -1.78 63.61 22.50
CA GLU A 54 -1.83 62.21 22.03
C GLU A 54 -2.79 61.30 22.84
N GLY A 55 -2.92 60.04 22.42
CA GLY A 55 -3.65 59.01 23.16
C GLY A 55 -2.71 58.11 23.97
N LEU A 56 -2.78 58.19 25.31
CA LEU A 56 -1.98 57.35 26.19
C LEU A 56 -2.65 55.99 26.42
N ILE A 57 -2.01 54.89 26.00
CA ILE A 57 -2.48 53.53 26.28
C ILE A 57 -2.20 53.20 27.75
N THR A 58 -3.25 53.07 28.55
CA THR A 58 -3.17 52.73 29.99
C THR A 58 -3.27 51.23 30.24
N ARG A 59 -3.96 50.50 29.36
CA ARG A 59 -4.06 49.04 29.40
C ARG A 59 -4.19 48.49 28.00
N ALA A 60 -3.54 47.36 27.71
CA ALA A 60 -3.71 46.60 26.49
C ALA A 60 -3.92 45.12 26.85
N HIS A 61 -5.04 44.55 26.39
CA HIS A 61 -5.36 43.14 26.55
C HIS A 61 -5.43 42.47 25.18
N GLY A 62 -4.57 41.49 24.92
CA GLY A 62 -4.57 40.68 23.71
C GLY A 62 -5.07 39.26 24.00
N LEU A 63 -5.93 38.75 23.14
CA LEU A 63 -6.42 37.37 23.18
C LEU A 63 -6.32 36.76 21.78
N GLU A 64 -5.43 35.79 21.63
CA GLU A 64 -5.32 34.97 20.43
C GLU A 64 -5.95 33.60 20.67
N ARG A 65 -6.65 33.10 19.66
CA ARG A 65 -7.21 31.75 19.64
C ARG A 65 -6.86 31.10 18.31
N GLN A 66 -6.24 29.93 18.37
CA GLN A 66 -6.10 29.05 17.23
C GLN A 66 -6.85 27.75 17.47
N HIS A 67 -7.58 27.30 16.46
CA HIS A 67 -8.18 25.98 16.40
C HIS A 67 -7.48 25.16 15.31
N PHE A 68 -7.04 23.95 15.66
CA PHE A 68 -6.52 22.96 14.73
C PHE A 68 -7.46 21.75 14.70
N SER A 69 -8.05 21.49 13.54
CA SER A 69 -8.94 20.36 13.29
C SER A 69 -8.25 19.42 12.28
N PRO A 70 -7.75 18.24 12.71
CA PRO A 70 -7.12 17.28 11.81
C PRO A 70 -8.12 16.58 10.88
N PHE A 71 -9.41 16.68 11.20
CA PHE A 71 -10.56 16.14 10.45
C PHE A 71 -11.52 17.29 10.09
N ASN A 72 -12.76 16.98 9.70
CA ASN A 72 -13.79 18.01 9.53
C ASN A 72 -13.99 18.81 10.82
N VAL A 73 -14.34 20.09 10.73
CA VAL A 73 -14.49 21.02 11.88
C VAL A 73 -15.51 20.50 12.90
N LYS A 74 -16.52 19.75 12.45
CA LYS A 74 -17.49 19.06 13.33
C LYS A 74 -16.86 17.95 14.18
N GLY A 75 -15.71 17.42 13.77
CA GLY A 75 -15.08 16.25 14.37
C GLY A 75 -14.20 16.52 15.59
N GLY A 76 -14.13 17.76 16.09
CA GLY A 76 -13.32 18.15 17.24
C GLY A 76 -12.03 18.88 16.84
N SER A 77 -11.56 19.77 17.73
CA SER A 77 -10.39 20.62 17.48
C SER A 77 -9.47 20.67 18.69
N PHE A 78 -8.16 20.70 18.46
CA PHE A 78 -7.20 21.21 19.43
C PHE A 78 -7.25 22.73 19.46
N LYS A 79 -7.14 23.32 20.66
CA LYS A 79 -7.24 24.76 20.85
C LYS A 79 -5.99 25.29 21.56
N MET A 80 -5.35 26.29 20.95
CA MET A 80 -4.37 27.13 21.62
C MET A 80 -5.01 28.48 21.97
N GLN A 81 -4.73 28.97 23.18
CA GLN A 81 -5.11 30.30 23.61
C GLN A 81 -3.91 31.05 24.17
N ALA A 82 -3.58 32.20 23.59
CA ALA A 82 -2.52 33.07 24.09
C ALA A 82 -3.14 34.38 24.60
N THR A 83 -2.78 34.78 25.82
CA THR A 83 -3.32 35.99 26.46
C THR A 83 -2.17 36.91 26.84
N LYS A 84 -2.30 38.18 26.50
CA LYS A 84 -1.32 39.23 26.80
C LYS A 84 -2.00 40.33 27.59
N GLU A 85 -1.43 40.73 28.72
CA GLU A 85 -1.92 41.85 29.50
C GLU A 85 -0.78 42.81 29.80
N ILE A 86 -0.91 44.04 29.33
CA ILE A 86 0.02 45.14 29.61
C ILE A 86 -0.76 46.24 30.33
N VAL A 87 -0.25 46.68 31.46
CA VAL A 87 -0.83 47.76 32.27
C VAL A 87 0.24 48.83 32.49
N LEU A 88 -0.11 50.09 32.22
CA LEU A 88 0.74 51.22 32.54
C LEU A 88 0.69 51.49 34.05
N LEU A 89 1.81 51.26 34.74
CA LEU A 89 1.90 51.45 36.20
C LEU A 89 2.23 52.89 36.61
N GLY A 90 2.97 53.61 35.78
CA GLY A 90 3.37 55.00 36.02
C GLY A 90 4.16 55.56 34.84
N VAL A 91 4.27 56.89 34.78
CA VAL A 91 5.08 57.61 33.80
C VAL A 91 6.06 58.48 34.59
N THR A 92 7.35 58.35 34.30
CA THR A 92 8.42 59.13 34.93
C THR A 92 9.15 59.96 33.88
N ASP A 93 9.26 61.26 34.09
CA ASP A 93 9.99 62.17 33.20
C ASP A 93 11.50 61.98 33.37
N THR A 94 12.09 61.02 32.66
CA THR A 94 13.55 60.89 32.58
C THR A 94 14.10 61.87 31.54
N VAL A 95 14.48 63.07 31.99
CA VAL A 95 15.07 64.16 31.17
C VAL A 95 16.50 63.84 30.67
N ARG A 96 17.05 62.64 30.94
CA ARG A 96 18.36 62.22 30.40
C ARG A 96 18.16 61.35 29.17
N ALA A 97 18.63 61.82 28.02
CA ALA A 97 18.76 61.02 26.81
C ALA A 97 19.59 59.77 27.13
N VAL A 98 18.93 58.61 27.14
CA VAL A 98 19.62 57.32 27.23
C VAL A 98 20.41 57.15 25.94
N THR A 99 21.74 57.31 26.01
CA THR A 99 22.63 57.01 24.89
C THR A 99 22.72 55.49 24.74
N PHE A 100 21.92 54.95 23.82
CA PHE A 100 22.09 53.57 23.38
C PHE A 100 23.41 53.47 22.61
N GLY A 101 24.17 52.39 22.83
CA GLY A 101 25.32 52.06 21.97
C GLY A 101 24.90 51.81 20.52
N PRO A 102 25.83 51.52 19.59
CA PRO A 102 25.48 51.20 18.21
C PRO A 102 24.45 50.06 18.17
N VAL A 103 23.26 50.36 17.66
CA VAL A 103 22.14 49.41 17.58
C VAL A 103 22.21 48.69 16.23
N GLU A 104 22.27 47.36 16.25
CA GLU A 104 22.22 46.55 15.04
C GLU A 104 20.77 46.36 14.60
N SER A 105 20.47 46.61 13.32
CA SER A 105 19.14 46.36 12.75
C SER A 105 18.85 44.86 12.71
N LYS A 106 17.76 44.41 13.37
CA LYS A 106 17.28 43.01 13.35
C LYS A 106 16.13 42.78 12.36
N GLY A 107 15.87 43.73 11.47
CA GLY A 107 14.80 43.65 10.47
C GLY A 107 13.46 44.21 10.95
N ASN A 108 12.37 43.73 10.35
CA ASN A 108 11.01 44.21 10.63
C ASN A 108 10.36 43.46 11.82
N LEU A 109 9.15 43.91 12.22
CA LEU A 109 8.38 43.31 13.33
C LEU A 109 7.83 41.89 13.02
N VAL A 110 7.96 41.40 11.78
CA VAL A 110 7.48 40.06 11.40
C VAL A 110 8.42 39.03 12.00
N TYR A 111 7.86 38.11 12.78
CA TYR A 111 8.61 37.05 13.46
C TYR A 111 9.50 36.27 12.49
N LYS A 112 10.76 36.02 12.90
CA LYS A 112 11.75 35.25 12.15
C LYS A 112 12.01 33.94 12.89
N PHE A 113 11.79 32.82 12.21
CA PHE A 113 12.03 31.50 12.77
C PHE A 113 13.52 31.15 12.68
N VAL A 114 14.12 30.72 13.78
CA VAL A 114 15.55 30.35 13.89
C VAL A 114 15.67 28.89 14.36
N ASN A 115 16.70 28.18 13.91
CA ASN A 115 17.04 26.80 14.33
C ASN A 115 15.92 25.74 14.20
N THR A 116 14.92 25.96 13.35
CA THR A 116 13.76 25.07 13.23
C THR A 116 14.11 23.65 12.74
N ALA A 117 15.26 23.44 12.10
CA ALA A 117 15.69 22.11 11.65
C ALA A 117 16.13 21.20 12.81
N ALA A 118 16.81 21.77 13.82
CA ALA A 118 17.34 21.04 14.97
C ALA A 118 16.32 20.87 16.10
N ASN A 119 15.34 21.75 16.22
CA ASN A 119 14.35 21.68 17.30
C ASN A 119 13.23 20.69 16.96
N VAL A 120 13.33 19.44 17.45
CA VAL A 120 12.31 18.39 17.26
C VAL A 120 11.35 18.39 18.47
N PRO A 121 10.03 18.54 18.29
CA PRO A 121 9.07 18.71 19.39
C PRO A 121 8.70 17.42 20.15
N LEU A 122 9.48 16.35 19.97
CA LEU A 122 9.24 15.03 20.56
C LEU A 122 10.12 14.77 21.79
N LEU A 123 11.24 15.50 21.90
CA LEU A 123 12.21 15.33 22.98
C LEU A 123 13.06 16.59 23.17
N MET A 124 13.66 16.72 24.35
CA MET A 124 14.70 17.70 24.64
C MET A 124 15.93 16.96 25.18
N GLN A 125 17.11 17.34 24.71
CA GLN A 125 18.39 16.77 25.13
C GLN A 125 19.48 17.83 24.99
N ASN A 126 20.57 17.69 25.75
CA ASN A 126 21.73 18.57 25.61
C ASN A 126 22.44 18.29 24.25
N LEU A 127 22.53 19.32 23.41
CA LEU A 127 23.11 19.29 22.07
C LEU A 127 24.59 19.72 22.02
N GLU A 128 25.20 20.08 23.15
CA GLU A 128 26.64 20.31 23.28
C GLU A 128 27.43 19.02 23.03
N ASP A 129 28.62 19.15 22.45
CA ASP A 129 29.51 18.03 22.09
C ASP A 129 28.77 16.85 21.42
N PRO A 130 28.15 17.07 20.25
CA PRO A 130 27.23 16.09 19.66
C PRO A 130 27.94 14.83 19.13
N VAL A 131 29.23 14.91 18.77
CA VAL A 131 29.96 13.81 18.11
C VAL A 131 30.10 12.57 19.00
N PRO A 132 30.63 12.62 20.24
CA PRO A 132 30.72 11.44 21.09
C PRO A 132 29.35 10.80 21.38
N LYS A 133 28.32 11.63 21.60
CA LYS A 133 26.95 11.18 21.84
C LYS A 133 26.36 10.44 20.63
N ALA A 134 26.55 10.98 19.42
CA ALA A 134 26.12 10.35 18.19
C ALA A 134 26.84 9.02 17.96
N VAL A 135 28.15 8.97 18.21
CA VAL A 135 28.95 7.75 18.08
C VAL A 135 28.47 6.64 19.03
N GLU A 136 28.21 7.00 20.29
CA GLU A 136 27.68 6.06 21.28
C GLU A 136 26.31 5.53 20.85
N LEU A 137 25.39 6.42 20.44
CA LEU A 137 24.05 6.03 20.00
C LEU A 137 24.07 5.10 18.79
N ILE A 138 24.91 5.37 17.78
CA ILE A 138 25.04 4.49 16.59
C ILE A 138 25.46 3.08 17.02
N LYS A 139 26.49 2.97 17.87
CA LYS A 139 26.99 1.67 18.35
C LYS A 139 25.92 0.94 19.19
N ARG A 140 25.22 1.67 20.06
CA ARG A 140 24.15 1.12 20.90
C ARG A 140 22.97 0.63 20.08
N LEU A 141 22.51 1.42 19.11
CA LEU A 141 21.41 1.06 18.22
C LEU A 141 21.77 -0.15 17.34
N ALA A 142 23.00 -0.20 16.83
CA ALA A 142 23.48 -1.34 16.06
C ALA A 142 23.49 -2.64 16.88
N GLU A 143 24.01 -2.60 18.12
CA GLU A 143 24.07 -3.79 18.98
C GLU A 143 22.68 -4.21 19.47
N ALA A 144 21.83 -3.27 19.89
CA ALA A 144 20.49 -3.58 20.39
C ALA A 144 19.58 -4.23 19.32
N ASN A 145 19.83 -3.97 18.04
CA ASN A 145 18.99 -4.43 16.93
C ASN A 145 19.65 -5.53 16.08
N ARG A 146 20.75 -6.13 16.55
CA ARG A 146 21.59 -7.08 15.79
C ARG A 146 20.93 -8.42 15.45
N TYR A 147 19.93 -8.84 16.23
CA TYR A 147 19.24 -10.13 16.03
C TYR A 147 17.75 -9.95 15.75
N GLN A 148 17.09 -9.19 16.63
CA GLN A 148 15.69 -8.81 16.55
C GLN A 148 15.60 -7.30 16.76
N ILE A 149 14.51 -6.69 16.31
CA ILE A 149 14.29 -5.27 16.57
C ILE A 149 13.87 -5.08 18.02
N ASP A 150 14.62 -4.27 18.76
CA ASP A 150 14.21 -3.80 20.07
C ASP A 150 13.38 -2.52 19.93
N SER A 151 12.06 -2.70 19.93
CA SER A 151 11.09 -1.61 19.83
C SER A 151 11.22 -0.56 20.94
N ALA A 152 11.89 -0.85 22.07
CA ALA A 152 12.13 0.14 23.12
C ALA A 152 13.21 1.16 22.72
N THR A 153 14.12 0.80 21.82
CA THR A 153 15.25 1.64 21.39
C THR A 153 14.96 2.56 20.22
N THR A 154 13.85 2.35 19.50
CA THR A 154 13.57 3.03 18.23
C THR A 154 13.40 4.55 18.38
N GLU A 155 13.02 5.02 19.57
CA GLU A 155 12.89 6.46 19.88
C GLU A 155 14.26 7.17 19.95
N ASP A 156 15.34 6.41 20.22
CA ASP A 156 16.69 6.95 20.22
C ASP A 156 17.17 7.31 18.79
N ILE A 157 16.50 6.79 17.74
CA ILE A 157 16.78 7.17 16.35
C ILE A 157 16.51 8.67 16.15
N ILE A 158 15.40 9.19 16.69
CA ILE A 158 15.09 10.62 16.62
C ILE A 158 16.12 11.45 17.39
N LYS A 159 16.64 10.94 18.53
CA LYS A 159 17.72 11.60 19.28
C LYS A 159 18.99 11.69 18.43
N LEU A 160 19.33 10.61 17.73
CA LEU A 160 20.49 10.56 16.83
C LEU A 160 20.33 11.56 15.68
N TYR A 161 19.16 11.63 15.03
CA TYR A 161 18.89 12.62 13.98
C TYR A 161 19.12 14.06 14.47
N GLN A 162 18.65 14.37 15.68
CA GLN A 162 18.85 15.70 16.24
C GLN A 162 20.34 16.03 16.45
N LEU A 163 21.13 15.08 16.95
CA LEU A 163 22.58 15.25 17.13
C LEU A 163 23.31 15.41 15.79
N LEU A 164 22.97 14.61 14.79
CA LEU A 164 23.55 14.72 13.44
C LEU A 164 23.23 16.09 12.81
N ARG A 165 21.99 16.59 12.98
CA ARG A 165 21.57 17.90 12.47
C ARG A 165 22.34 19.08 13.06
N VAL A 166 22.88 18.98 14.28
CA VAL A 166 23.72 20.03 14.89
C VAL A 166 25.23 19.77 14.75
N THR A 167 25.64 18.60 14.28
CA THR A 167 27.05 18.22 14.18
C THR A 167 27.75 18.96 13.03
N PRO A 168 28.86 19.69 13.27
CA PRO A 168 29.60 20.36 12.19
C PRO A 168 30.21 19.35 11.21
N TYR A 169 30.58 19.79 10.01
CA TYR A 169 31.08 18.92 8.95
C TYR A 169 32.28 18.07 9.40
N GLU A 170 33.21 18.66 10.15
CA GLU A 170 34.41 18.02 10.67
C GLU A 170 34.06 16.82 11.56
N GLY A 171 32.97 16.93 12.33
CA GLY A 171 32.45 15.84 13.15
C GLY A 171 31.85 14.70 12.34
N LEU A 172 31.19 15.01 11.21
CA LEU A 172 30.66 13.99 10.28
C LEU A 172 31.80 13.22 9.60
N ASP A 173 32.87 13.92 9.19
CA ASP A 173 34.06 13.29 8.60
C ASP A 173 34.84 12.44 9.61
N GLU A 174 34.94 12.88 10.87
CA GLU A 174 35.55 12.09 11.94
C GLU A 174 34.76 10.79 12.22
N MET A 175 33.43 10.87 12.29
CA MET A 175 32.58 9.69 12.44
C MET A 175 32.76 8.71 11.27
N TRP A 176 32.86 9.21 10.03
CA TRP A 176 33.14 8.35 8.88
C TRP A 176 34.44 7.57 9.03
N LYS A 177 35.53 8.26 9.39
CA LYS A 177 36.84 7.62 9.61
C LYS A 177 36.77 6.53 10.68
N GLN A 178 35.99 6.77 11.74
CA GLN A 178 35.78 5.80 12.80
C GLN A 178 34.95 4.58 12.36
N PHE A 179 33.92 4.78 11.54
CA PHE A 179 32.96 3.73 11.19
C PHE A 179 33.30 2.97 9.91
N ALA A 180 34.10 3.53 9.00
CA ALA A 180 34.35 2.96 7.67
C ALA A 180 34.86 1.50 7.70
N GLY A 181 35.58 1.10 8.75
CA GLY A 181 36.11 -0.27 8.92
C GLY A 181 35.13 -1.29 9.51
N ASN A 182 33.93 -0.89 9.96
CA ASN A 182 32.91 -1.79 10.51
C ASN A 182 31.63 -1.68 9.67
N GLU A 183 31.27 -2.74 8.94
CA GLU A 183 30.14 -2.74 8.00
C GLU A 183 28.80 -2.34 8.64
N GLU A 184 28.54 -2.82 9.86
CA GLU A 184 27.30 -2.52 10.59
C GLU A 184 27.23 -1.04 10.99
N HIS A 185 28.26 -0.53 11.67
CA HIS A 185 28.28 0.88 12.08
C HIS A 185 28.33 1.83 10.88
N ARG A 186 29.06 1.48 9.82
CA ARG A 186 29.11 2.21 8.56
C ARG A 186 27.73 2.31 7.93
N ARG A 187 26.97 1.20 7.87
CA ARG A 187 25.60 1.18 7.33
C ARG A 187 24.67 2.05 8.16
N TRP A 188 24.68 1.91 9.48
CA TRP A 188 23.89 2.75 10.38
C TRP A 188 24.23 4.24 10.21
N PHE A 189 25.50 4.61 10.06
CA PHE A 189 25.88 5.99 9.83
C PHE A 189 25.36 6.52 8.48
N LEU A 190 25.53 5.77 7.39
CA LEU A 190 25.05 6.16 6.06
C LEU A 190 23.52 6.27 5.99
N ASP A 191 22.79 5.36 6.64
CA ASP A 191 21.33 5.42 6.68
C ASP A 191 20.82 6.63 7.49
N MET A 192 21.57 7.12 8.48
CA MET A 192 21.14 8.21 9.38
C MET A 192 21.66 9.60 9.00
N ILE A 193 22.82 9.71 8.33
CA ILE A 193 23.40 11.00 7.93
C ILE A 193 22.52 11.76 6.93
N VAL A 194 21.63 11.07 6.21
CA VAL A 194 20.69 11.65 5.24
C VAL A 194 19.70 12.65 5.88
N GLU A 195 19.56 12.63 7.21
CA GLU A 195 18.75 13.60 7.97
C GLU A 195 19.44 14.95 8.17
N VAL A 196 20.70 15.08 7.76
CA VAL A 196 21.41 16.37 7.67
C VAL A 196 21.00 17.07 6.37
N GLY A 197 19.85 17.72 6.38
CA GLY A 197 19.23 18.32 5.18
C GLY A 197 19.83 19.65 4.67
N ASP A 198 21.15 19.86 4.72
CA ASP A 198 21.82 21.09 4.26
C ASP A 198 23.14 20.87 3.50
N ALA A 199 23.92 21.93 3.25
CA ALA A 199 25.17 21.87 2.49
C ALA A 199 26.16 20.79 2.98
N ARG A 200 26.13 20.41 4.27
CA ARG A 200 27.04 19.42 4.86
C ARG A 200 26.85 18.03 4.23
N ILE A 201 25.62 17.58 3.94
CA ILE A 201 25.41 16.25 3.33
C ILE A 201 25.90 16.22 1.88
N LEU A 202 25.74 17.33 1.14
CA LEU A 202 26.22 17.42 -0.24
C LEU A 202 27.75 17.36 -0.28
N LYS A 203 28.41 18.13 0.58
CA LYS A 203 29.87 18.11 0.73
C LYS A 203 30.38 16.72 1.17
N PHE A 204 29.68 16.06 2.09
CA PHE A 204 30.01 14.70 2.50
C PHE A 204 29.97 13.74 1.30
N LEU A 205 28.87 13.73 0.55
CA LEU A 205 28.70 12.84 -0.61
C LEU A 205 29.68 13.15 -1.74
N GLU A 206 29.95 14.42 -2.01
CA GLU A 206 30.96 14.87 -2.98
C GLU A 206 32.31 14.22 -2.70
N ILE A 207 32.83 14.37 -1.47
CA ILE A 207 34.13 13.84 -1.08
C ILE A 207 34.18 12.31 -1.19
N ARG A 208 33.10 11.61 -0.82
CA ARG A 208 33.03 10.15 -0.97
C ARG A 208 32.99 9.69 -2.42
N PHE A 209 32.31 10.44 -3.29
CA PHE A 209 32.24 10.14 -4.72
C PHE A 209 33.58 10.40 -5.41
N GLU A 210 34.30 11.45 -5.01
CA GLU A 210 35.66 11.72 -5.51
C GLU A 210 36.67 10.68 -5.04
N ALA A 211 36.59 10.26 -3.78
CA ALA A 211 37.46 9.24 -3.21
C ALA A 211 37.14 7.82 -3.71
N GLY A 212 35.90 7.56 -4.14
CA GLY A 212 35.43 6.22 -4.49
C GLY A 212 35.42 5.25 -3.31
N ASP A 213 35.29 5.76 -2.08
CA ASP A 213 35.31 4.99 -0.83
C ASP A 213 33.91 4.54 -0.36
N VAL A 214 32.90 4.74 -1.21
CA VAL A 214 31.54 4.17 -1.14
C VAL A 214 31.27 3.30 -2.36
N SER A 215 30.54 2.21 -2.17
CA SER A 215 30.05 1.39 -3.29
C SER A 215 28.93 2.11 -4.05
N ALA A 216 28.71 1.74 -5.33
CA ALA A 216 27.62 2.31 -6.12
C ALA A 216 26.24 2.10 -5.48
N THR A 217 26.03 1.00 -4.77
CA THR A 217 24.76 0.70 -4.07
C THR A 217 24.59 1.58 -2.82
N GLU A 218 25.64 1.74 -2.00
CA GLU A 218 25.62 2.65 -0.85
C GLU A 218 25.37 4.09 -1.30
N ALA A 219 26.06 4.52 -2.36
CA ALA A 219 25.89 5.84 -2.97
C ALA A 219 24.46 6.06 -3.48
N LEU A 220 23.86 5.06 -4.14
CA LEU A 220 22.50 5.13 -4.65
C LEU A 220 21.49 5.31 -3.52
N GLU A 221 21.54 4.45 -2.50
CA GLU A 221 20.61 4.51 -1.35
C GLU A 221 20.76 5.83 -0.57
N THR A 222 22.00 6.25 -0.30
CA THR A 222 22.29 7.45 0.50
C THR A 222 21.92 8.73 -0.24
N LEU A 223 22.28 8.85 -1.53
CA LEU A 223 21.99 10.04 -2.33
C LEU A 223 20.49 10.24 -2.53
N LEU A 224 19.75 9.17 -2.83
CA LEU A 224 18.30 9.23 -3.04
C LEU A 224 17.59 9.86 -1.83
N LEU A 225 17.91 9.37 -0.63
CA LEU A 225 17.32 9.85 0.62
C LEU A 225 17.83 11.25 0.98
N ALA A 226 19.14 11.50 0.85
CA ALA A 226 19.74 12.80 1.13
C ALA A 226 19.09 13.91 0.30
N ILE A 227 18.92 13.72 -1.02
CA ILE A 227 18.29 14.71 -1.90
C ILE A 227 16.79 14.85 -1.59
N ASN A 228 16.10 13.75 -1.26
CA ASN A 228 14.70 13.79 -0.83
C ASN A 228 14.50 14.58 0.46
N HIS A 229 15.44 14.54 1.42
CA HIS A 229 15.34 15.24 2.71
C HIS A 229 16.03 16.62 2.72
N LEU A 230 16.84 16.94 1.70
CA LEU A 230 17.49 18.22 1.53
C LEU A 230 16.51 19.39 1.52
N ASN A 231 16.88 20.49 2.19
CA ASN A 231 16.16 21.75 2.06
C ASN A 231 16.32 22.31 0.64
N ALA A 232 15.22 22.57 -0.05
CA ALA A 232 15.25 22.97 -1.46
C ALA A 232 15.44 24.49 -1.64
N ILE A 233 16.50 25.06 -1.06
CA ILE A 233 16.89 26.47 -1.22
C ILE A 233 17.82 26.66 -2.44
N PRO A 234 17.90 27.87 -3.04
CA PRO A 234 18.68 28.10 -4.25
C PRO A 234 20.14 27.61 -4.19
N GLU A 235 20.81 27.85 -3.06
CA GLU A 235 22.21 27.46 -2.83
C GLU A 235 22.40 25.94 -2.94
N PHE A 236 21.55 25.15 -2.31
CA PHE A 236 21.69 23.70 -2.29
C PHE A 236 21.30 23.06 -3.63
N VAL A 237 20.37 23.68 -4.37
CA VAL A 237 20.05 23.28 -5.75
C VAL A 237 21.25 23.51 -6.68
N GLU A 238 22.00 24.61 -6.47
CA GLU A 238 23.22 24.88 -7.22
C GLU A 238 24.32 23.86 -6.92
N MET A 239 24.59 23.60 -5.63
CA MET A 239 25.58 22.61 -5.19
C MET A 239 25.27 21.22 -5.76
N ALA A 240 24.00 20.79 -5.75
CA ALA A 240 23.61 19.46 -6.23
C ALA A 240 23.89 19.21 -7.73
N LYS A 241 24.14 20.26 -8.53
CA LYS A 241 24.46 20.11 -9.97
C LYS A 241 25.72 19.30 -10.21
N MET A 242 26.69 19.35 -9.30
CA MET A 242 27.97 18.67 -9.49
C MET A 242 27.83 17.16 -9.68
N PHE A 243 26.85 16.53 -9.03
CA PHE A 243 26.62 15.09 -9.17
C PHE A 243 26.22 14.69 -10.60
N LEU A 244 25.65 15.60 -11.40
CA LEU A 244 25.31 15.35 -12.80
C LEU A 244 26.53 15.22 -13.72
N THR A 245 27.70 15.72 -13.30
CA THR A 245 28.92 15.71 -14.12
C THR A 245 30.00 14.77 -13.58
N MET A 246 29.90 14.32 -12.32
CA MET A 246 30.88 13.45 -11.70
C MET A 246 31.03 12.09 -12.42
N PRO A 247 32.27 11.62 -12.67
CA PRO A 247 32.52 10.30 -13.25
C PRO A 247 31.97 9.16 -12.40
N PHE A 248 32.08 9.24 -11.08
CA PHE A 248 31.58 8.22 -10.16
C PHE A 248 30.06 8.03 -10.28
N SER A 249 29.29 9.11 -10.47
CA SER A 249 27.85 9.03 -10.73
C SER A 249 27.50 8.18 -11.95
N LYS A 250 28.40 8.11 -12.94
CA LYS A 250 28.24 7.35 -14.19
C LYS A 250 28.87 5.96 -14.13
N SER A 251 29.49 5.58 -13.00
CA SER A 251 30.13 4.26 -12.81
C SER A 251 29.13 3.09 -12.83
N ASN A 252 27.86 3.37 -12.51
CA ASN A 252 26.77 2.41 -12.51
C ASN A 252 25.50 3.08 -13.07
N ILE A 253 24.79 2.37 -13.95
CA ILE A 253 23.61 2.90 -14.63
C ILE A 253 22.47 3.26 -13.66
N TYR A 254 22.28 2.48 -12.58
CA TYR A 254 21.24 2.75 -11.59
C TYR A 254 21.59 3.95 -10.71
N LEU A 255 22.88 4.12 -10.39
CA LEU A 255 23.36 5.32 -9.68
C LEU A 255 23.13 6.55 -10.56
N TRP A 256 23.50 6.50 -11.85
CA TRP A 256 23.29 7.59 -12.79
C TRP A 256 21.82 7.98 -12.91
N HIS A 257 20.94 7.00 -13.11
CA HIS A 257 19.49 7.23 -13.15
C HIS A 257 19.00 7.89 -11.86
N THR A 258 19.45 7.42 -10.70
CA THR A 258 19.07 7.96 -9.40
C THR A 258 19.52 9.41 -9.22
N VAL A 259 20.76 9.75 -9.62
CA VAL A 259 21.30 11.11 -9.58
C VAL A 259 20.42 12.07 -10.41
N VAL A 260 20.17 11.71 -11.67
CA VAL A 260 19.44 12.55 -12.63
C VAL A 260 17.99 12.73 -12.21
N LEU A 261 17.32 11.66 -11.80
CA LEU A 261 15.94 11.71 -11.31
C LEU A 261 15.81 12.49 -9.99
N SER A 262 16.73 12.31 -9.05
CA SER A 262 16.72 13.00 -7.76
C SER A 262 16.96 14.49 -7.92
N TYR A 263 17.83 14.91 -8.86
CA TYR A 263 18.00 16.32 -9.18
C TYR A 263 16.71 16.94 -9.72
N GLY A 264 15.99 16.24 -10.60
CA GLY A 264 14.65 16.66 -11.04
C GLY A 264 13.68 16.85 -9.87
N SER A 265 13.63 15.90 -8.94
CA SER A 265 12.78 15.98 -7.74
C SER A 265 13.15 17.16 -6.84
N LEU A 266 14.45 17.47 -6.71
CA LEU A 266 14.94 18.63 -5.96
C LEU A 266 14.47 19.95 -6.60
N VAL A 267 14.55 20.06 -7.93
CA VAL A 267 14.04 21.23 -8.68
C VAL A 267 12.53 21.38 -8.45
N TYR A 268 11.77 20.28 -8.46
CA TYR A 268 10.33 20.33 -8.18
C TYR A 268 10.02 20.88 -6.79
N LYS A 269 10.73 20.37 -5.77
CA LYS A 269 10.61 20.85 -4.38
C LYS A 269 10.97 22.32 -4.28
N HIS A 270 12.03 22.77 -4.96
CA HIS A 270 12.44 24.16 -5.00
C HIS A 270 11.31 25.04 -5.56
N CYS A 271 10.78 24.68 -6.73
CA CYS A 271 9.68 25.41 -7.36
C CYS A 271 8.35 25.37 -6.57
N ALA A 272 8.18 24.46 -5.62
CA ALA A 272 7.00 24.43 -4.75
C ALA A 272 7.01 25.57 -3.71
N TYR A 273 8.19 26.08 -3.35
CA TYR A 273 8.35 27.14 -2.35
C TYR A 273 8.71 28.51 -2.95
N TYR A 274 9.24 28.55 -4.18
CA TYR A 274 9.64 29.78 -4.87
C TYR A 274 8.79 29.99 -6.13
N THR A 275 7.96 31.04 -6.14
CA THR A 275 7.10 31.41 -7.28
C THR A 275 7.32 32.89 -7.65
N PRO A 276 7.67 33.23 -8.91
CA PRO A 276 7.95 32.31 -10.01
C PRO A 276 9.25 31.52 -9.79
N CYS A 277 9.30 30.27 -10.28
CA CYS A 277 10.48 29.43 -10.16
C CYS A 277 11.58 29.86 -11.15
N PRO A 278 12.86 29.96 -10.74
CA PRO A 278 13.96 30.31 -11.65
C PRO A 278 14.27 29.22 -12.67
N VAL A 279 14.40 29.60 -13.94
CA VAL A 279 14.78 28.68 -15.05
C VAL A 279 16.19 28.09 -14.85
N THR A 280 17.08 28.82 -14.17
CA THR A 280 18.45 28.36 -13.86
C THR A 280 18.50 27.06 -13.06
N ALA A 281 17.45 26.75 -12.29
CA ALA A 281 17.33 25.51 -11.54
C ALA A 281 17.12 24.29 -12.45
N VAL A 282 16.36 24.43 -13.55
CA VAL A 282 16.09 23.32 -14.48
C VAL A 282 17.07 23.27 -15.66
N GLN A 283 17.83 24.35 -15.89
CA GLN A 283 18.73 24.50 -17.04
C GLN A 283 19.64 23.29 -17.30
N PRO A 284 20.30 22.66 -16.29
CA PRO A 284 21.15 21.49 -16.54
C PRO A 284 20.41 20.34 -17.23
N LEU A 285 19.14 20.09 -16.86
CA LEU A 285 18.33 19.05 -17.48
C LEU A 285 17.87 19.43 -18.90
N LEU A 286 17.67 20.73 -19.17
CA LEU A 286 17.34 21.22 -20.51
C LEU A 286 18.52 21.05 -21.49
N ASP A 287 19.73 21.31 -21.00
CA ASP A 287 20.97 21.17 -21.77
C ASP A 287 21.23 19.70 -22.08
N MET A 288 21.12 18.82 -21.08
CA MET A 288 21.21 17.37 -21.24
C MET A 288 20.20 16.83 -22.28
N ALA A 289 18.95 17.31 -22.25
CA ALA A 289 17.93 16.86 -23.19
C ALA A 289 18.26 17.27 -24.63
N THR A 290 18.76 18.50 -24.79
CA THR A 290 19.16 19.02 -26.11
C THR A 290 20.37 18.27 -26.66
N GLU A 291 21.34 17.95 -25.80
CA GLU A 291 22.52 17.16 -26.18
C GLU A 291 22.16 15.71 -26.54
N ALA A 292 21.32 15.06 -25.73
CA ALA A 292 20.86 13.70 -26.00
C ALA A 292 20.13 13.61 -27.35
N LEU A 293 19.26 14.60 -27.65
CA LEU A 293 18.57 14.69 -28.93
C LEU A 293 19.55 14.87 -30.10
N LYS A 294 20.55 15.75 -29.95
CA LYS A 294 21.57 16.01 -30.98
C LYS A 294 22.42 14.77 -31.27
N ASN A 295 22.75 13.99 -30.24
CA ASN A 295 23.61 12.82 -30.35
C ASN A 295 22.85 11.54 -30.76
N GLY A 296 21.51 11.58 -30.84
CA GLY A 296 20.69 10.41 -31.17
C GLY A 296 20.71 9.31 -30.10
N ASN A 297 21.07 9.63 -28.85
CA ASN A 297 21.15 8.64 -27.77
C ASN A 297 19.79 8.46 -27.08
N GLU A 298 19.04 7.44 -27.49
CA GLU A 298 17.69 7.16 -27.00
C GLU A 298 17.62 6.97 -25.47
N ALA A 299 18.59 6.26 -24.87
CA ALA A 299 18.61 6.00 -23.43
C ALA A 299 18.76 7.30 -22.64
N GLU A 300 19.66 8.19 -23.07
CA GLU A 300 19.85 9.50 -22.46
C GLU A 300 18.66 10.44 -22.67
N MET A 301 17.99 10.35 -23.83
CA MET A 301 16.74 11.09 -24.06
C MET A 301 15.68 10.67 -23.04
N VAL A 302 15.49 9.36 -22.83
CA VAL A 302 14.46 8.82 -21.93
C VAL A 302 14.71 9.24 -20.48
N ILE A 303 15.93 9.04 -19.95
CA ILE A 303 16.21 9.38 -18.54
C ILE A 303 16.13 10.89 -18.30
N THR A 304 16.58 11.72 -19.25
CA THR A 304 16.51 13.17 -19.11
C THR A 304 15.08 13.68 -19.19
N LEU A 305 14.25 13.14 -20.10
CA LEU A 305 12.82 13.48 -20.17
C LEU A 305 12.07 13.08 -18.89
N LYS A 306 12.44 11.95 -18.28
CA LYS A 306 11.90 11.53 -16.98
C LYS A 306 12.31 12.49 -15.86
N ALA A 307 13.56 12.96 -15.84
CA ALA A 307 14.01 13.96 -14.87
C ALA A 307 13.35 15.34 -15.08
N LEU A 308 13.11 15.76 -16.32
CA LEU A 308 12.28 16.93 -16.62
C LEU A 308 10.84 16.73 -16.13
N GLY A 309 10.33 15.51 -16.26
CA GLY A 309 9.05 15.08 -15.69
C GLY A 309 8.97 15.23 -14.19
N ASN A 310 10.03 14.83 -13.46
CA ASN A 310 10.16 15.08 -12.02
C ASN A 310 10.20 16.58 -11.71
N ALA A 311 11.05 17.34 -12.41
CA ALA A 311 11.20 18.79 -12.19
C ALA A 311 9.90 19.57 -12.36
N GLY A 312 9.06 19.16 -13.32
CA GLY A 312 7.74 19.76 -13.56
C GLY A 312 7.82 21.27 -13.78
N HIS A 313 8.90 21.77 -14.37
CA HIS A 313 9.14 23.21 -14.55
C HIS A 313 8.50 23.69 -15.88
N PRO A 314 7.64 24.72 -15.90
CA PRO A 314 7.02 25.20 -17.15
C PRO A 314 8.02 25.62 -18.24
N GLY A 315 9.17 26.17 -17.85
CA GLY A 315 10.29 26.47 -18.77
C GLY A 315 10.81 25.27 -19.59
N SER A 316 10.47 24.03 -19.20
CA SER A 316 10.84 22.82 -19.95
C SER A 316 9.99 22.58 -21.20
N ILE A 317 8.80 23.19 -21.31
CA ILE A 317 7.82 22.92 -22.37
C ILE A 317 8.45 23.06 -23.76
N LYS A 318 9.18 24.16 -24.02
CA LYS A 318 9.80 24.41 -25.33
C LYS A 318 10.80 23.33 -25.72
N THR A 319 11.54 22.79 -24.75
CA THR A 319 12.50 21.69 -24.99
C THR A 319 11.77 20.38 -25.21
N ILE A 320 10.76 20.07 -24.40
CA ILE A 320 9.93 18.86 -24.53
C ILE A 320 9.24 18.81 -25.91
N MET A 321 8.71 19.94 -26.39
CA MET A 321 8.06 20.03 -27.70
C MET A 321 8.96 19.60 -28.87
N ARG A 322 10.30 19.70 -28.74
CA ARG A 322 11.24 19.26 -29.80
C ARG A 322 11.20 17.75 -30.03
N PHE A 323 10.77 16.98 -29.03
CA PHE A 323 10.62 15.53 -29.11
C PHE A 323 9.25 15.10 -29.62
N LEU A 324 8.29 16.02 -29.75
CA LEU A 324 6.89 15.68 -29.99
C LEU A 324 6.49 15.98 -31.45
N PRO A 325 6.09 14.96 -32.23
CA PRO A 325 5.67 15.16 -33.62
C PRO A 325 4.45 16.08 -33.72
N GLY A 326 4.41 16.88 -34.79
CA GLY A 326 3.30 17.78 -35.11
C GLY A 326 3.19 19.05 -34.25
N VAL A 327 3.98 19.18 -33.18
CA VAL A 327 4.16 20.43 -32.42
C VAL A 327 5.61 20.93 -32.45
N ALA A 328 6.57 20.05 -32.74
CA ALA A 328 7.95 20.43 -32.99
C ALA A 328 8.07 21.35 -34.22
N ALA A 329 8.86 22.41 -34.12
CA ALA A 329 9.19 23.26 -35.26
C ALA A 329 9.97 22.49 -36.35
N ASN A 330 10.87 21.59 -35.93
CA ASN A 330 11.64 20.69 -36.79
C ASN A 330 11.40 19.25 -36.33
N PRO A 331 10.45 18.52 -36.93
CA PRO A 331 10.12 17.16 -36.51
C PRO A 331 11.29 16.20 -36.74
N VAL A 332 11.64 15.45 -35.71
CA VAL A 332 12.57 14.31 -35.79
C VAL A 332 11.74 13.04 -35.62
N ASP A 333 11.99 12.03 -36.45
CA ASP A 333 11.36 10.72 -36.27
C ASP A 333 12.01 10.03 -35.07
N LEU A 334 11.21 9.79 -34.03
CA LEU A 334 11.67 9.29 -32.74
C LEU A 334 10.86 8.05 -32.35
N PRO A 335 11.49 7.06 -31.68
CA PRO A 335 10.81 5.84 -31.30
C PRO A 335 9.68 6.11 -30.29
N PRO A 336 8.61 5.28 -30.26
CA PRO A 336 7.50 5.43 -29.32
C PRO A 336 7.91 5.52 -27.85
N ARG A 337 9.09 4.98 -27.50
CA ARG A 337 9.67 5.07 -26.16
C ARG A 337 9.98 6.50 -25.74
N VAL A 338 10.71 7.20 -26.60
CA VAL A 338 11.10 8.60 -26.38
C VAL A 338 9.86 9.49 -26.41
N LEU A 339 8.93 9.25 -27.36
CA LEU A 339 7.67 9.99 -27.43
C LEU A 339 6.83 9.85 -26.17
N SER A 340 6.71 8.63 -25.62
CA SER A 340 5.98 8.36 -24.38
C SER A 340 6.61 9.09 -23.19
N ALA A 341 7.95 9.04 -23.06
CA ALA A 341 8.67 9.79 -22.03
C ALA A 341 8.46 11.31 -22.17
N ALA A 342 8.47 11.83 -23.41
CA ALA A 342 8.23 13.24 -23.67
C ALA A 342 6.81 13.68 -23.30
N VAL A 343 5.80 12.89 -23.65
CA VAL A 343 4.41 13.16 -23.25
C VAL A 343 4.30 13.12 -21.72
N GLN A 344 4.76 12.03 -21.08
CA GLN A 344 4.71 11.87 -19.62
C GLN A 344 5.50 12.95 -18.84
N SER A 345 6.50 13.59 -19.44
CA SER A 345 7.23 14.68 -18.78
C SER A 345 6.37 15.92 -18.46
N MET A 346 5.21 16.08 -19.11
CA MET A 346 4.29 17.20 -18.86
C MET A 346 3.37 16.97 -17.65
N ARG A 347 3.42 15.80 -17.02
CA ARG A 347 2.44 15.38 -16.00
C ARG A 347 2.42 16.26 -14.76
N LEU A 348 3.59 16.71 -14.28
CA LEU A 348 3.69 17.65 -13.16
C LEU A 348 3.61 19.12 -13.62
N ILE A 349 3.90 19.40 -14.90
CA ILE A 349 3.70 20.72 -15.50
C ILE A 349 2.21 21.06 -15.61
N ALA A 350 1.36 20.04 -15.84
CA ALA A 350 -0.09 20.17 -15.95
C ALA A 350 -0.74 20.92 -14.77
N ALA A 351 -0.17 20.83 -13.57
CA ALA A 351 -0.66 21.54 -12.39
C ALA A 351 -0.16 23.00 -12.29
N ARG A 352 0.93 23.36 -12.97
CA ARG A 352 1.56 24.70 -12.91
C ARG A 352 1.23 25.57 -14.11
N ASP A 353 1.14 24.98 -15.29
CA ASP A 353 0.76 25.66 -16.54
C ASP A 353 -0.25 24.79 -17.32
N PRO A 354 -1.50 24.70 -16.83
CA PRO A 354 -2.52 23.82 -17.42
C PRO A 354 -2.86 24.20 -18.86
N GLN A 355 -2.85 25.50 -19.21
CA GLN A 355 -3.26 25.96 -20.54
C GLN A 355 -2.30 25.48 -21.63
N SER A 356 -0.99 25.70 -21.46
CA SER A 356 0.00 25.25 -22.44
C SER A 356 -0.03 23.72 -22.61
N VAL A 357 -0.22 22.99 -21.51
CA VAL A 357 -0.32 21.52 -21.56
C VAL A 357 -1.60 21.07 -22.27
N GLN A 358 -2.74 21.73 -22.06
CA GLN A 358 -4.00 21.44 -22.78
C GLN A 358 -3.82 21.60 -24.29
N ASP A 359 -3.19 22.71 -24.72
CA ASP A 359 -3.00 22.99 -26.15
C ASP A 359 -2.14 21.91 -26.83
N ILE A 360 -1.03 21.52 -26.19
CA ILE A 360 -0.11 20.49 -26.70
C ILE A 360 -0.79 19.12 -26.71
N THR A 361 -1.40 18.71 -25.60
CA THR A 361 -2.00 17.37 -25.48
C THR A 361 -3.23 17.21 -26.38
N MET A 362 -4.01 18.28 -26.58
CA MET A 362 -5.11 18.27 -27.54
C MET A 362 -4.60 18.10 -28.98
N ALA A 363 -3.52 18.80 -29.36
CA ALA A 363 -2.91 18.65 -30.67
C ALA A 363 -2.44 17.21 -30.93
N LEU A 364 -1.76 16.58 -29.96
CA LEU A 364 -1.31 15.19 -30.05
C LEU A 364 -2.49 14.20 -30.10
N PHE A 365 -3.52 14.40 -29.27
CA PHE A 365 -4.68 13.51 -29.23
C PHE A 365 -5.43 13.46 -30.58
N LEU A 366 -5.55 14.61 -31.26
CA LEU A 366 -6.26 14.73 -32.54
C LEU A 366 -5.48 14.21 -33.74
N GLN A 367 -4.15 14.04 -33.64
CA GLN A 367 -3.32 13.54 -34.72
C GLN A 367 -3.47 12.03 -34.91
N LYS A 368 -4.22 11.62 -35.94
CA LYS A 368 -4.57 10.22 -36.21
C LYS A 368 -3.39 9.36 -36.70
N ASN A 369 -2.31 9.98 -37.17
CA ASN A 369 -1.09 9.30 -37.61
C ASN A 369 -0.14 8.97 -36.45
N LEU A 370 -0.39 9.45 -35.23
CA LEU A 370 0.41 9.09 -34.07
C LEU A 370 0.08 7.68 -33.56
N PRO A 371 1.06 6.97 -32.98
CA PRO A 371 0.79 5.70 -32.33
C PRO A 371 -0.31 5.83 -31.27
N THR A 372 -1.22 4.85 -31.22
CA THR A 372 -2.37 4.82 -30.29
C THR A 372 -1.97 5.09 -28.83
N GLU A 373 -0.83 4.53 -28.38
CA GLU A 373 -0.27 4.75 -27.04
C GLU A 373 -0.07 6.25 -26.73
N ILE A 374 0.57 6.99 -27.66
CA ILE A 374 0.89 8.42 -27.48
C ILE A 374 -0.38 9.26 -27.40
N ARG A 375 -1.38 8.94 -28.22
CA ARG A 375 -2.70 9.62 -28.20
C ARG A 375 -3.44 9.38 -26.88
N MET A 376 -3.40 8.16 -26.35
CA MET A 376 -4.01 7.82 -25.05
C MET A 376 -3.27 8.47 -23.88
N LEU A 377 -1.94 8.53 -23.91
CA LEU A 377 -1.14 9.25 -22.92
C LEU A 377 -1.42 10.76 -22.96
N ALA A 378 -1.50 11.35 -24.15
CA ALA A 378 -1.87 12.75 -24.31
C ALA A 378 -3.27 13.03 -23.74
N PHE A 379 -4.25 12.16 -24.03
CA PHE A 379 -5.57 12.23 -23.42
C PHE A 379 -5.51 12.15 -21.89
N MET A 380 -4.72 11.24 -21.32
CA MET A 380 -4.58 11.14 -19.87
C MET A 380 -4.02 12.43 -19.25
N ILE A 381 -2.97 13.00 -19.85
CA ILE A 381 -2.33 14.23 -19.34
C ILE A 381 -3.22 15.46 -19.53
N LEU A 382 -4.02 15.50 -20.60
CA LEU A 382 -5.06 16.50 -20.78
C LEU A 382 -6.00 16.52 -19.56
N PHE A 383 -6.37 15.35 -19.03
CA PHE A 383 -7.24 15.25 -17.85
C PHE A 383 -6.53 15.55 -16.53
N ASP A 384 -5.21 15.37 -16.45
CA ASP A 384 -4.41 15.82 -15.30
C ASP A 384 -4.46 17.36 -15.13
N THR A 385 -4.75 18.12 -16.21
CA THR A 385 -4.97 19.59 -16.15
C THR A 385 -6.33 20.01 -15.59
N LYS A 386 -7.21 19.06 -15.24
CA LYS A 386 -8.60 19.29 -14.79
C LYS A 386 -9.40 20.13 -15.81
N PRO A 387 -9.64 19.58 -17.02
CA PRO A 387 -10.24 20.33 -18.13
C PRO A 387 -11.66 20.81 -17.83
N SER A 388 -12.02 21.95 -18.43
CA SER A 388 -13.36 22.53 -18.29
C SER A 388 -14.43 21.69 -19.00
N MET A 389 -15.70 21.91 -18.64
CA MET A 389 -16.85 21.31 -19.33
C MET A 389 -16.82 21.52 -20.85
N ALA A 390 -16.40 22.70 -21.30
CA ALA A 390 -16.30 23.03 -22.71
C ALA A 390 -15.26 22.14 -23.42
N LEU A 391 -14.07 22.01 -22.84
CA LEU A 391 -13.00 21.17 -23.38
C LEU A 391 -13.37 19.68 -23.38
N VAL A 392 -14.00 19.19 -22.30
CA VAL A 392 -14.53 17.82 -22.24
C VAL A 392 -15.59 17.59 -23.33
N SER A 393 -16.46 18.56 -23.58
CA SER A 393 -17.48 18.48 -24.65
C SER A 393 -16.85 18.43 -26.04
N THR A 394 -15.82 19.25 -26.29
CA THR A 394 -15.05 19.23 -27.55
C THR A 394 -14.40 17.87 -27.77
N VAL A 395 -13.72 17.33 -26.77
CA VAL A 395 -13.09 15.99 -26.84
C VAL A 395 -14.16 14.90 -27.08
N THR A 396 -15.32 15.02 -26.45
CA THR A 396 -16.46 14.11 -26.65
C THR A 396 -16.93 14.12 -28.11
N ALA A 397 -17.07 15.29 -28.72
CA ALA A 397 -17.46 15.41 -30.12
C ALA A 397 -16.44 14.75 -31.07
N HIS A 398 -15.14 14.91 -30.80
CA HIS A 398 -14.11 14.22 -31.57
C HIS A 398 -14.15 12.68 -31.39
N LEU A 399 -14.38 12.21 -30.16
CA LEU A 399 -14.51 10.77 -29.87
C LEU A 399 -15.69 10.12 -30.60
N GLN A 400 -16.78 10.84 -30.88
CA GLN A 400 -17.89 10.30 -31.68
C GLN A 400 -17.47 9.91 -33.10
N GLN A 401 -16.47 10.60 -33.66
CA GLN A 401 -15.94 10.41 -35.01
C GLN A 401 -14.65 9.58 -35.04
N GLU A 402 -14.14 9.17 -33.88
CA GLU A 402 -12.94 8.36 -33.77
C GLU A 402 -13.21 6.93 -34.27
N LYS A 403 -12.24 6.40 -35.03
CA LYS A 403 -12.30 5.06 -35.64
C LYS A 403 -11.40 4.06 -34.92
N ASP A 404 -10.35 4.54 -34.25
CA ASP A 404 -9.48 3.67 -33.45
C ASP A 404 -10.20 3.25 -32.15
N LEU A 405 -10.60 1.97 -32.11
CA LEU A 405 -11.33 1.39 -30.98
C LEU A 405 -10.50 1.32 -29.69
N HIS A 406 -9.16 1.27 -29.78
CA HIS A 406 -8.31 1.33 -28.59
C HIS A 406 -8.36 2.72 -27.96
N VAL A 407 -8.21 3.77 -28.76
CA VAL A 407 -8.32 5.17 -28.29
C VAL A 407 -9.70 5.42 -27.69
N VAL A 408 -10.77 5.02 -28.39
CA VAL A 408 -12.14 5.23 -27.91
C VAL A 408 -12.43 4.42 -26.65
N SER A 409 -12.03 3.14 -26.60
CA SER A 409 -12.25 2.31 -25.41
C SER A 409 -11.54 2.89 -24.19
N PHE A 410 -10.29 3.35 -24.36
CA PHE A 410 -9.53 3.99 -23.29
C PHE A 410 -10.22 5.28 -22.84
N ALA A 411 -10.47 6.21 -23.75
CA ALA A 411 -11.07 7.50 -23.43
C ALA A 411 -12.46 7.36 -22.80
N TYR A 412 -13.32 6.49 -23.35
CA TYR A 412 -14.65 6.22 -22.79
C TYR A 412 -14.57 5.61 -21.39
N SER A 413 -13.71 4.61 -21.16
CA SER A 413 -13.56 4.01 -19.83
C SER A 413 -12.95 4.97 -18.81
N TYR A 414 -12.04 5.84 -19.25
CA TYR A 414 -11.47 6.92 -18.43
C TYR A 414 -12.56 7.93 -18.01
N LEU A 415 -13.31 8.48 -18.97
CA LEU A 415 -14.44 9.38 -18.72
C LEU A 415 -15.47 8.74 -17.79
N LYS A 416 -15.83 7.49 -18.04
CA LYS A 416 -16.77 6.72 -17.22
C LYS A 416 -16.29 6.53 -15.80
N SER A 417 -15.00 6.32 -15.60
CA SER A 417 -14.40 6.19 -14.27
C SER A 417 -14.45 7.53 -13.51
N PHE A 418 -14.11 8.66 -14.16
CA PHE A 418 -14.24 9.98 -13.55
C PHE A 418 -15.69 10.40 -13.29
N ALA A 419 -16.63 10.03 -14.17
CA ALA A 419 -18.06 10.31 -14.00
C ALA A 419 -18.66 9.69 -12.72
N ARG A 420 -17.99 8.70 -12.13
CA ARG A 420 -18.39 8.01 -10.89
C ARG A 420 -17.50 8.38 -9.69
N SER A 421 -16.51 9.25 -9.87
CA SER A 421 -15.59 9.65 -8.80
C SER A 421 -16.33 10.38 -7.68
N SER A 422 -15.97 10.04 -6.45
CA SER A 422 -16.52 10.61 -5.23
C SER A 422 -15.55 11.59 -4.53
N THR A 423 -14.34 11.77 -5.07
CA THR A 423 -13.32 12.61 -4.43
C THR A 423 -13.55 14.11 -4.69
N PRO A 424 -13.24 15.00 -3.72
CA PRO A 424 -13.53 16.44 -3.84
C PRO A 424 -12.90 17.10 -5.06
N ASP A 425 -11.63 16.79 -5.35
CA ASP A 425 -10.84 17.33 -6.46
C ASP A 425 -11.40 17.01 -7.86
N ASN A 426 -12.32 16.05 -7.96
CA ASN A 426 -12.94 15.65 -9.22
C ASN A 426 -14.38 16.10 -9.36
N HIS A 427 -14.98 16.77 -8.37
CA HIS A 427 -16.41 17.11 -8.36
C HIS A 427 -16.93 17.74 -9.68
N PHE A 428 -16.23 18.77 -10.19
CA PHE A 428 -16.59 19.43 -11.45
C PHE A 428 -16.29 18.54 -12.67
N LEU A 429 -15.15 17.86 -12.67
CA LEU A 429 -14.75 16.96 -13.75
C LEU A 429 -15.71 15.76 -13.88
N SER A 430 -16.17 15.19 -12.77
CA SER A 430 -17.15 14.12 -12.71
C SER A 430 -18.47 14.53 -13.35
N THR A 431 -18.92 15.76 -13.12
CA THR A 431 -20.12 16.31 -13.74
C THR A 431 -19.96 16.39 -15.27
N ALA A 432 -18.83 16.92 -15.73
CA ALA A 432 -18.54 17.02 -17.16
C ALA A 432 -18.43 15.64 -17.84
N CYS A 433 -17.69 14.73 -17.21
CA CYS A 433 -17.54 13.35 -17.67
C CYS A 433 -18.87 12.59 -17.68
N ASN A 434 -19.79 12.86 -16.74
CA ASN A 434 -21.12 12.24 -16.73
C ASN A 434 -21.91 12.55 -18.01
N VAL A 435 -21.87 13.80 -18.46
CA VAL A 435 -22.48 14.23 -19.72
C VAL A 435 -21.80 13.54 -20.91
N ALA A 436 -20.47 13.57 -20.97
CA ALA A 436 -19.69 12.92 -22.03
C ALA A 436 -20.01 11.42 -22.16
N VAL A 437 -20.09 10.72 -21.02
CA VAL A 437 -20.41 9.28 -20.98
C VAL A 437 -21.82 9.02 -21.52
N LYS A 438 -22.82 9.83 -21.16
CA LYS A 438 -24.18 9.69 -21.69
C LYS A 438 -24.23 9.86 -23.21
N ILE A 439 -23.42 10.76 -23.76
CA ILE A 439 -23.32 10.99 -25.21
C ILE A 439 -22.63 9.81 -25.93
N LEU A 440 -21.58 9.23 -25.33
CA LEU A 440 -20.77 8.18 -25.96
C LEU A 440 -21.31 6.76 -25.72
N ALA A 441 -22.02 6.54 -24.61
CA ALA A 441 -22.50 5.21 -24.19
C ALA A 441 -23.34 4.48 -25.24
N PRO A 442 -24.26 5.12 -25.99
CA PRO A 442 -25.03 4.43 -27.03
C PRO A 442 -24.16 3.73 -28.08
N LYS A 443 -23.01 4.31 -28.42
CA LYS A 443 -22.11 3.79 -29.46
C LYS A 443 -20.99 2.92 -28.89
N PHE A 444 -20.42 3.29 -27.74
CA PHE A 444 -19.18 2.70 -27.23
C PHE A 444 -19.32 2.02 -25.86
N GLY A 445 -20.52 2.02 -25.27
CA GLY A 445 -20.77 1.49 -23.93
C GLY A 445 -20.53 0.00 -23.74
N ARG A 446 -20.43 -0.76 -24.84
CA ARG A 446 -20.29 -2.23 -24.85
C ARG A 446 -18.91 -2.73 -25.27
N LEU A 447 -17.90 -1.85 -25.39
CA LEU A 447 -16.55 -2.26 -25.79
C LEU A 447 -15.89 -3.17 -24.73
N CYS A 448 -15.44 -4.35 -25.15
CA CYS A 448 -14.85 -5.40 -24.30
C CYS A 448 -13.46 -5.03 -23.74
N TYR A 449 -12.91 -5.90 -22.88
CA TYR A 449 -11.58 -5.74 -22.25
C TYR A 449 -10.39 -6.05 -23.17
N HIS A 450 -10.63 -6.57 -24.38
CA HIS A 450 -9.58 -6.77 -25.38
C HIS A 450 -8.98 -5.44 -25.89
N TYR A 451 -9.72 -4.34 -25.78
CA TYR A 451 -9.26 -2.99 -26.08
C TYR A 451 -8.62 -2.32 -24.86
N SER A 452 -7.97 -1.18 -25.07
CA SER A 452 -7.37 -0.38 -24.00
C SER A 452 -8.41 0.07 -22.98
N LYS A 453 -8.01 0.11 -21.70
CA LYS A 453 -8.90 0.44 -20.57
C LYS A 453 -8.22 1.36 -19.57
N ALA A 454 -9.02 2.23 -18.99
CA ALA A 454 -8.71 3.00 -17.80
C ALA A 454 -9.76 2.72 -16.74
N MET A 455 -9.31 2.41 -15.53
CA MET A 455 -10.17 2.15 -14.39
C MET A 455 -9.73 3.00 -13.22
N ARG A 456 -10.70 3.58 -12.52
CA ARG A 456 -10.50 4.25 -11.24
C ARG A 456 -11.49 3.73 -10.21
N MET A 457 -10.99 3.42 -9.02
CA MET A 457 -11.79 3.14 -7.83
C MET A 457 -11.39 4.17 -6.77
N ASP A 458 -12.37 4.89 -6.23
CA ASP A 458 -12.11 5.85 -5.16
C ASP A 458 -13.24 5.87 -4.14
N TRP A 459 -12.90 6.38 -2.96
CA TRP A 459 -13.84 6.73 -1.90
C TRP A 459 -13.29 7.95 -1.14
N PHE A 460 -14.20 8.73 -0.56
CA PHE A 460 -13.86 9.85 0.31
C PHE A 460 -14.90 9.95 1.41
N ASN A 461 -14.44 10.20 2.64
CA ASN A 461 -15.31 10.44 3.79
C ASN A 461 -15.21 11.91 4.23
N ASP A 462 -16.35 12.60 4.26
CA ASP A 462 -16.41 14.03 4.58
C ASP A 462 -16.18 14.36 6.06
N ASP A 463 -16.44 13.44 6.98
CA ASP A 463 -16.23 13.66 8.43
C ASP A 463 -14.74 13.57 8.79
N PHE A 464 -14.03 12.62 8.20
CA PHE A 464 -12.58 12.47 8.38
C PHE A 464 -11.76 13.34 7.41
N LEU A 465 -12.37 13.89 6.35
CA LEU A 465 -11.67 14.56 5.23
C LEU A 465 -10.52 13.71 4.66
N ILE A 466 -10.75 12.39 4.61
CA ILE A 466 -9.79 11.39 4.14
C ILE A 466 -10.41 10.58 3.02
N GLY A 467 -9.60 10.17 2.05
CA GLY A 467 -10.00 9.23 1.02
C GLY A 467 -8.80 8.58 0.34
N THR A 468 -9.07 7.56 -0.47
CA THR A 468 -8.07 6.97 -1.34
C THR A 468 -8.61 6.83 -2.76
N ALA A 469 -7.70 6.83 -3.73
CA ALA A 469 -8.01 6.42 -5.10
C ALA A 469 -6.95 5.47 -5.62
N ALA A 470 -7.39 4.43 -6.32
CA ALA A 470 -6.54 3.52 -7.09
C ALA A 470 -6.94 3.61 -8.56
N GLU A 471 -5.95 3.80 -9.42
CA GLU A 471 -6.12 3.92 -10.87
C GLU A 471 -5.29 2.84 -11.56
N VAL A 472 -5.88 2.16 -12.54
CA VAL A 472 -5.22 1.15 -13.37
C VAL A 472 -5.43 1.49 -14.84
N PHE A 473 -4.33 1.57 -15.58
CA PHE A 473 -4.32 1.89 -17.01
C PHE A 473 -3.69 0.74 -17.78
N MET A 474 -4.36 0.32 -18.85
CA MET A 474 -3.89 -0.70 -19.77
C MET A 474 -3.96 -0.13 -21.18
N LEU A 475 -2.80 0.26 -21.71
CA LEU A 475 -2.63 0.76 -23.07
C LEU A 475 -2.33 -0.42 -23.99
N ARG A 476 -3.01 -0.50 -25.13
CA ARG A 476 -2.88 -1.59 -26.12
C ARG A 476 -2.88 -0.95 -27.52
N SER A 477 -2.41 -1.69 -28.51
CA SER A 477 -2.53 -1.32 -29.92
C SER A 477 -3.14 -2.49 -30.70
N ALA A 478 -3.65 -2.20 -31.90
CA ALA A 478 -4.20 -3.23 -32.78
C ALA A 478 -3.15 -4.26 -33.24
N THR A 479 -1.86 -3.94 -33.14
CA THR A 479 -0.76 -4.77 -33.63
C THR A 479 -0.18 -5.70 -32.57
N ASN A 480 -0.53 -5.53 -31.28
CA ASN A 480 0.15 -6.19 -30.16
C ASN A 480 -0.85 -6.89 -29.23
N ILE A 481 -0.63 -8.18 -28.94
CA ILE A 481 -1.44 -8.92 -27.95
C ILE A 481 -1.23 -8.37 -26.54
N PHE A 482 0.04 -8.13 -26.19
CA PHE A 482 0.40 -7.60 -24.88
C PHE A 482 0.17 -6.09 -24.84
N PRO A 483 -0.32 -5.56 -23.71
CA PRO A 483 -0.40 -4.12 -23.49
C PRO A 483 0.94 -3.45 -23.77
N THR A 484 0.92 -2.31 -24.48
CA THR A 484 2.11 -1.50 -24.72
C THR A 484 2.61 -0.88 -23.42
N GLU A 485 1.70 -0.55 -22.49
CA GLU A 485 2.04 -0.06 -21.15
C GLU A 485 0.93 -0.45 -20.16
N ILE A 486 1.34 -0.84 -18.95
CA ILE A 486 0.46 -1.05 -17.79
C ILE A 486 0.92 -0.09 -16.71
N MET A 487 0.00 0.68 -16.14
CA MET A 487 0.30 1.63 -15.07
C MET A 487 -0.70 1.47 -13.94
N MET A 488 -0.21 1.47 -12.70
CA MET A 488 -1.03 1.51 -11.48
C MET A 488 -0.64 2.72 -10.65
N LYS A 489 -1.61 3.54 -10.23
CA LYS A 489 -1.39 4.75 -9.43
C LYS A 489 -2.25 4.73 -8.17
N GLY A 490 -1.68 5.09 -7.03
CA GLY A 490 -2.41 5.36 -5.80
C GLY A 490 -2.44 6.86 -5.45
N LYS A 491 -3.52 7.34 -4.84
CA LYS A 491 -3.64 8.68 -4.26
C LYS A 491 -4.23 8.58 -2.85
N PHE A 492 -3.73 9.40 -1.94
CA PHE A 492 -4.23 9.58 -0.59
C PHE A 492 -4.64 11.03 -0.37
N TYR A 493 -5.89 11.24 0.03
CA TYR A 493 -6.45 12.56 0.33
C TYR A 493 -6.47 12.73 1.84
N PHE A 494 -5.92 13.83 2.35
CA PHE A 494 -5.91 14.16 3.77
C PHE A 494 -5.72 15.65 4.00
N ILE A 495 -6.45 16.25 4.96
CA ILE A 495 -6.24 17.64 5.42
C ILE A 495 -6.17 18.65 4.25
N GLY A 496 -7.14 18.58 3.33
CA GLY A 496 -7.16 19.46 2.16
C GLY A 496 -5.97 19.31 1.22
N ARG A 497 -5.27 18.17 1.23
CA ARG A 497 -4.15 17.85 0.34
C ARG A 497 -4.29 16.48 -0.31
N ILE A 498 -3.60 16.31 -1.43
CA ILE A 498 -3.49 15.08 -2.21
C ILE A 498 -2.03 14.66 -2.24
N LEU A 499 -1.73 13.50 -1.70
CA LEU A 499 -0.45 12.85 -1.84
C LEU A 499 -0.59 11.71 -2.84
N GLN A 500 0.19 11.76 -3.91
CA GLN A 500 0.31 10.63 -4.81
C GLN A 500 1.13 9.54 -4.11
N LEU A 501 0.57 8.35 -3.94
CA LEU A 501 1.26 7.23 -3.32
C LEU A 501 2.22 6.57 -4.33
N LEU A 502 2.54 5.30 -4.10
CA LEU A 502 3.32 4.53 -5.06
C LEU A 502 2.56 4.39 -6.38
N GLU A 503 3.31 4.60 -7.46
CA GLU A 503 2.92 4.29 -8.82
C GLU A 503 3.94 3.32 -9.42
N PHE A 504 3.44 2.38 -10.19
CA PHE A 504 4.24 1.39 -10.90
C PHE A 504 3.82 1.40 -12.37
N GLY A 505 4.81 1.39 -13.26
CA GLY A 505 4.57 1.26 -14.69
C GLY A 505 5.51 0.25 -15.32
N ILE A 506 4.97 -0.53 -16.25
CA ILE A 506 5.67 -1.61 -16.95
C ILE A 506 5.40 -1.47 -18.45
N ARG A 507 6.46 -1.54 -19.24
CA ARG A 507 6.44 -1.42 -20.70
C ARG A 507 7.11 -2.63 -21.36
N PRO A 508 6.36 -3.61 -21.89
CA PRO A 508 6.92 -4.84 -22.46
C PRO A 508 7.24 -4.69 -23.96
N GLU A 509 8.18 -3.80 -24.31
CA GLU A 509 8.48 -3.47 -25.72
C GLU A 509 9.04 -4.65 -26.54
N GLY A 510 10.00 -5.40 -26.00
CA GLY A 510 10.65 -6.49 -26.73
C GLY A 510 9.89 -7.81 -26.67
N ILE A 511 9.04 -8.02 -25.65
CA ILE A 511 8.28 -9.26 -25.47
C ILE A 511 7.27 -9.50 -26.62
N LYS A 512 6.86 -8.45 -27.35
CA LYS A 512 6.02 -8.56 -28.55
C LYS A 512 6.60 -9.49 -29.62
N GLU A 513 7.92 -9.67 -29.65
CA GLU A 513 8.58 -10.52 -30.66
C GLU A 513 8.51 -12.00 -30.30
N LEU A 514 8.23 -12.33 -29.03
CA LEU A 514 8.00 -13.70 -28.57
C LEU A 514 6.59 -14.19 -28.85
N PHE A 515 5.62 -13.30 -28.69
CA PHE A 515 4.21 -13.62 -28.81
C PHE A 515 3.70 -13.01 -30.12
N GLY A 516 3.44 -13.84 -31.13
CA GLY A 516 2.93 -13.42 -32.45
C GLY A 516 1.52 -12.80 -32.39
N SER A 517 0.61 -13.20 -33.29
CA SER A 517 -0.80 -12.76 -33.24
C SER A 517 -1.68 -13.60 -32.32
N SER A 518 -1.21 -14.77 -31.88
CA SER A 518 -1.86 -15.62 -30.86
C SER A 518 -0.84 -16.46 -30.09
N ILE A 519 -1.22 -17.00 -28.93
CA ILE A 519 -0.45 -18.00 -28.18
C ILE A 519 -1.00 -19.39 -28.54
N PRO A 520 -0.25 -20.25 -29.26
CA PRO A 520 -0.74 -21.56 -29.66
C PRO A 520 -1.09 -22.43 -28.44
N GLY A 521 -2.33 -22.90 -28.37
CA GLY A 521 -2.83 -23.73 -27.27
C GLY A 521 -3.33 -22.96 -26.03
N PHE A 522 -3.42 -21.63 -26.10
CA PHE A 522 -4.04 -20.81 -25.06
C PHE A 522 -5.55 -20.66 -25.30
N ASN A 523 -6.35 -21.16 -24.37
CA ASN A 523 -7.81 -21.20 -24.40
C ASN A 523 -8.46 -20.05 -23.62
N GLY A 524 -7.69 -19.32 -22.81
CA GLY A 524 -8.17 -18.15 -22.05
C GLY A 524 -8.85 -18.49 -20.73
N ASP A 525 -8.82 -19.76 -20.31
CA ASP A 525 -9.36 -20.24 -19.04
C ASP A 525 -8.35 -20.12 -17.88
N LEU A 526 -7.10 -19.76 -18.20
CA LEU A 526 -5.98 -19.69 -17.24
C LEU A 526 -5.71 -21.04 -16.54
N GLY A 527 -6.08 -22.15 -17.20
CA GLY A 527 -5.80 -23.52 -16.75
C GLY A 527 -4.34 -23.94 -16.95
N PHE A 528 -3.99 -25.15 -16.51
CA PHE A 528 -2.62 -25.66 -16.62
C PHE A 528 -2.12 -25.73 -18.08
N SER A 529 -3.01 -26.04 -19.03
CA SER A 529 -2.73 -26.02 -20.47
C SER A 529 -2.35 -24.63 -20.97
N ASP A 530 -3.03 -23.58 -20.50
CA ASP A 530 -2.74 -22.19 -20.84
C ASP A 530 -1.37 -21.75 -20.29
N PHE A 531 -1.06 -22.13 -19.06
CA PHE A 531 0.28 -21.90 -18.48
C PHE A 531 1.37 -22.64 -19.26
N GLN A 532 1.10 -23.87 -19.69
CA GLN A 532 2.05 -24.65 -20.50
C GLN A 532 2.22 -24.06 -21.90
N ALA A 533 1.15 -23.55 -22.52
CA ALA A 533 1.19 -22.82 -23.78
C ALA A 533 2.04 -21.55 -23.68
N ILE A 534 1.82 -20.74 -22.63
CA ILE A 534 2.64 -19.54 -22.35
C ILE A 534 4.10 -19.93 -22.12
N PHE A 535 4.37 -20.95 -21.31
CA PHE A 535 5.72 -21.41 -21.01
C PHE A 535 6.46 -21.88 -22.27
N ASN A 536 5.78 -22.61 -23.16
CA ASN A 536 6.38 -23.07 -24.40
C ASN A 536 6.78 -21.92 -25.34
N VAL A 537 6.02 -20.82 -25.35
CA VAL A 537 6.42 -19.61 -26.10
C VAL A 537 7.61 -18.92 -25.44
N LEU A 538 7.61 -18.81 -24.11
CA LEU A 538 8.72 -18.20 -23.35
C LEU A 538 10.05 -18.95 -23.48
N LYS A 539 10.05 -20.25 -23.85
CA LYS A 539 11.27 -21.00 -24.17
C LYS A 539 12.04 -20.44 -25.35
N ASN A 540 11.37 -19.77 -26.29
CA ASN A 540 11.99 -19.22 -27.51
C ASN A 540 12.56 -17.81 -27.31
N TRP A 541 12.89 -17.42 -26.07
CA TRP A 541 13.42 -16.09 -25.69
C TRP A 541 14.71 -15.71 -26.43
N GLU A 542 15.46 -16.67 -26.97
CA GLU A 542 16.67 -16.42 -27.78
C GLU A 542 16.38 -15.60 -29.05
N ILE A 543 15.14 -15.56 -29.53
CA ILE A 543 14.71 -14.78 -30.71
C ILE A 543 14.73 -13.27 -30.43
N LEU A 544 14.72 -12.85 -29.16
CA LEU A 544 14.69 -11.43 -28.79
C LEU A 544 15.92 -10.65 -29.30
N PRO A 545 15.77 -9.37 -29.64
CA PRO A 545 16.87 -8.51 -30.08
C PRO A 545 17.76 -8.14 -28.89
N SER A 546 19.08 -8.06 -29.11
CA SER A 546 20.04 -7.70 -28.06
C SER A 546 20.18 -6.18 -27.86
N ASP A 547 19.85 -5.39 -28.88
CA ASP A 547 19.99 -3.93 -28.92
C ASP A 547 18.82 -3.17 -28.30
N LYS A 548 17.72 -3.86 -27.94
CA LYS A 548 16.50 -3.24 -27.40
C LYS A 548 16.10 -3.82 -26.04
N PRO A 549 15.48 -3.02 -25.17
CA PRO A 549 14.95 -3.52 -23.90
C PRO A 549 13.79 -4.50 -24.15
N VAL A 550 13.82 -5.60 -23.41
CA VAL A 550 12.74 -6.59 -23.39
C VAL A 550 11.55 -6.03 -22.61
N LEU A 551 11.85 -5.41 -21.46
CA LEU A 551 10.91 -4.79 -20.56
C LEU A 551 11.53 -3.52 -19.97
N SER A 552 10.78 -2.44 -19.86
CA SER A 552 11.15 -1.31 -19.00
C SER A 552 10.18 -1.24 -17.82
N ALA A 553 10.70 -0.90 -16.64
CA ALA A 553 9.89 -0.71 -15.44
C ALA A 553 10.29 0.59 -14.73
N TYR A 554 9.30 1.27 -14.17
CA TYR A 554 9.54 2.45 -13.34
C TYR A 554 8.66 2.43 -12.09
N SER A 555 9.14 3.10 -11.04
CA SER A 555 8.34 3.38 -9.85
C SER A 555 8.41 4.87 -9.49
N ARG A 556 7.27 5.42 -9.10
CA ARG A 556 7.13 6.79 -8.61
C ARG A 556 6.58 6.79 -7.19
N ALA A 557 7.06 7.71 -6.36
CA ALA A 557 6.56 7.96 -5.02
C ALA A 557 6.30 9.47 -4.88
N SER A 558 5.16 9.88 -4.32
CA SER A 558 4.82 11.31 -4.22
C SER A 558 4.79 12.03 -5.57
N GLY A 559 4.45 11.30 -6.63
CA GLY A 559 4.44 11.81 -8.01
C GLY A 559 5.81 11.90 -8.69
N GLN A 560 6.90 11.68 -7.94
CA GLN A 560 8.29 11.74 -8.39
C GLN A 560 8.80 10.34 -8.76
N GLU A 561 9.38 10.18 -9.93
CA GLU A 561 10.03 8.93 -10.35
C GLU A 561 11.36 8.77 -9.64
N TRP A 562 11.49 7.72 -8.81
CA TRP A 562 12.70 7.45 -8.02
C TRP A 562 13.48 6.26 -8.56
N PHE A 563 12.83 5.40 -9.34
CA PHE A 563 13.46 4.22 -9.92
C PHE A 563 13.01 4.01 -11.36
N PHE A 564 13.99 3.72 -12.22
CA PHE A 564 13.80 3.35 -13.61
C PHE A 564 14.85 2.34 -14.05
N ALA A 565 14.42 1.26 -14.69
CA ALA A 565 15.30 0.23 -15.20
C ALA A 565 14.81 -0.37 -16.51
N ASP A 566 15.78 -0.72 -17.36
CA ASP A 566 15.60 -1.54 -18.55
C ASP A 566 16.09 -2.97 -18.28
N ILE A 567 15.26 -3.94 -18.65
CA ILE A 567 15.60 -5.35 -18.63
C ILE A 567 15.90 -5.76 -20.06
N ASN A 568 17.17 -6.01 -20.34
CA ASN A 568 17.65 -6.41 -21.66
C ASN A 568 17.81 -7.93 -21.76
N LYS A 569 17.97 -8.42 -22.99
CA LYS A 569 18.22 -9.85 -23.26
C LYS A 569 19.43 -10.36 -22.49
N ASP A 570 20.54 -9.62 -22.45
CA ASP A 570 21.77 -10.04 -21.77
C ASP A 570 21.58 -10.23 -20.26
N PHE A 571 20.76 -9.37 -19.63
CA PHE A 571 20.42 -9.52 -18.22
C PHE A 571 19.62 -10.80 -17.97
N ILE A 572 18.61 -11.07 -18.81
CA ILE A 572 17.83 -12.31 -18.77
C ILE A 572 18.74 -13.53 -19.01
N GLN A 573 19.65 -13.45 -20.00
CA GLN A 573 20.64 -14.49 -20.28
C GLN A 573 21.52 -14.78 -19.07
N ASN A 574 22.02 -13.75 -18.41
CA ASN A 574 22.89 -13.91 -17.24
C ASN A 574 22.12 -14.59 -16.09
N ILE A 575 20.86 -14.22 -15.87
CA ILE A 575 20.02 -14.90 -14.87
C ILE A 575 19.75 -16.35 -15.26
N ILE A 576 19.30 -16.61 -16.49
CA ILE A 576 18.97 -17.97 -16.96
C ILE A 576 20.22 -18.86 -16.94
N LYS A 577 21.36 -18.37 -17.41
CA LYS A 577 22.65 -19.10 -17.35
C LYS A 577 23.05 -19.37 -15.91
N ALA A 578 22.84 -18.42 -14.99
CA ALA A 578 23.17 -18.62 -13.57
C ALA A 578 22.29 -19.69 -12.90
N VAL A 579 21.02 -19.83 -13.30
CA VAL A 579 20.07 -20.79 -12.71
C VAL A 579 19.85 -22.06 -13.55
N SER A 580 20.55 -22.19 -14.69
CA SER A 580 20.37 -23.32 -15.61
C SER A 580 20.78 -24.64 -14.95
N PRO A 581 20.05 -25.76 -15.20
CA PRO A 581 20.49 -27.09 -14.78
C PRO A 581 21.87 -27.48 -15.31
N SER A 582 22.31 -26.92 -16.44
CA SER A 582 23.65 -27.16 -17.00
C SER A 582 24.75 -26.26 -16.43
N ALA A 583 24.40 -25.29 -15.58
CA ALA A 583 25.37 -24.33 -15.05
C ALA A 583 26.36 -25.01 -14.08
N GLY A 584 27.64 -24.76 -14.27
CA GLY A 584 28.72 -25.32 -13.46
C GLY A 584 29.15 -24.45 -12.29
N LYS A 585 30.41 -24.66 -11.85
CA LYS A 585 31.02 -23.97 -10.70
C LYS A 585 31.23 -22.48 -10.93
N GLU A 586 31.27 -22.06 -12.18
CA GLU A 586 31.37 -20.67 -12.63
C GLU A 586 30.09 -19.86 -12.39
N SER A 587 28.96 -20.51 -12.08
CA SER A 587 27.71 -19.79 -11.77
C SER A 587 27.79 -19.04 -10.43
N PRO A 588 27.30 -17.78 -10.36
CA PRO A 588 27.14 -17.07 -9.09
C PRO A 588 26.28 -17.84 -8.08
N LEU A 589 25.29 -18.60 -8.57
CA LEU A 589 24.42 -19.42 -7.72
C LEU A 589 25.18 -20.58 -7.06
N TRP A 590 26.23 -21.10 -7.71
CA TRP A 590 27.09 -22.12 -7.11
C TRP A 590 27.78 -21.58 -5.85
N ALA A 591 28.31 -20.36 -5.90
CA ALA A 591 28.94 -19.72 -4.73
C ALA A 591 27.94 -19.51 -3.59
N VAL A 592 26.69 -19.12 -3.92
CA VAL A 592 25.60 -19.00 -2.93
C VAL A 592 25.30 -20.35 -2.28
N ILE A 593 25.19 -21.43 -3.07
CA ILE A 593 24.94 -22.78 -2.55
C ILE A 593 26.10 -23.27 -1.68
N GLU A 594 27.35 -23.04 -2.08
CA GLU A 594 28.52 -23.41 -1.27
C GLU A 594 28.58 -22.63 0.05
N ASN A 595 28.24 -21.34 0.04
CA ASN A 595 28.12 -20.55 1.25
C ASN A 595 26.97 -21.06 2.15
N LEU A 596 25.84 -21.43 1.55
CA LEU A 596 24.72 -22.04 2.27
C LEU A 596 25.10 -23.41 2.86
N LYS A 597 25.94 -24.21 2.19
CA LYS A 597 26.48 -25.47 2.72
C LYS A 597 27.41 -25.26 3.91
N LYS A 598 28.25 -24.21 3.86
CA LYS A 598 29.13 -23.81 4.98
C LYS A 598 28.34 -23.24 6.16
N GLY A 599 27.13 -22.76 5.92
CA GLY A 599 26.30 -22.04 6.87
C GLY A 599 26.46 -20.54 6.64
N VAL A 600 25.34 -19.84 6.39
CA VAL A 600 25.30 -18.39 6.22
C VAL A 600 24.58 -17.76 7.41
N SER A 601 25.12 -16.66 7.89
CA SER A 601 24.48 -15.76 8.85
C SER A 601 24.49 -14.36 8.22
N TRP A 602 23.31 -13.81 8.00
CA TRP A 602 23.12 -12.51 7.38
C TRP A 602 22.15 -11.67 8.19
N HIS A 603 22.51 -10.42 8.43
CA HIS A 603 21.70 -9.47 9.18
C HIS A 603 21.70 -8.13 8.47
N ARG A 604 20.53 -7.48 8.40
CA ARG A 604 20.39 -6.12 7.89
C ARG A 604 19.29 -5.38 8.62
N THR A 605 19.65 -4.20 9.12
CA THR A 605 18.73 -3.16 9.61
C THR A 605 18.72 -1.98 8.66
N LYS A 606 17.57 -1.30 8.57
CA LYS A 606 17.42 -0.03 7.84
C LYS A 606 16.42 0.87 8.56
N PRO A 607 16.89 1.91 9.27
CA PRO A 607 16.03 2.95 9.81
C PRO A 607 15.73 3.98 8.72
N PHE A 608 14.54 4.56 8.75
CA PHE A 608 14.06 5.39 7.65
C PHE A 608 12.95 6.32 8.13
N LEU A 609 13.24 7.62 8.11
CA LEU A 609 12.25 8.67 8.33
C LEU A 609 11.40 8.85 7.07
N ILE A 610 10.23 8.21 7.04
CA ILE A 610 9.36 8.20 5.87
C ILE A 610 8.83 9.61 5.57
N PHE A 611 8.44 10.35 6.62
CA PHE A 611 8.14 11.78 6.48
C PHE A 611 8.31 12.55 7.80
N GLU A 612 8.81 13.79 7.66
CA GLU A 612 8.74 14.87 8.65
C GLU A 612 7.90 16.00 8.06
N VAL A 613 6.67 16.18 8.54
CA VAL A 613 5.75 17.21 8.07
C VAL A 613 5.54 18.23 9.18
N ARG A 614 5.83 19.50 8.91
CA ARG A 614 5.80 20.55 9.95
C ARG A 614 5.15 21.82 9.45
N TYR A 615 4.38 22.43 10.33
CA TYR A 615 3.78 23.74 10.15
C TYR A 615 4.05 24.59 11.38
N PHE A 616 4.63 25.77 11.15
CA PHE A 616 4.93 26.74 12.21
C PHE A 616 4.08 27.99 12.01
N GLN A 617 3.57 28.57 13.09
CA GLN A 617 2.93 29.87 13.09
C GLN A 617 3.38 30.66 14.33
N ALA A 618 3.80 31.90 14.15
CA ALA A 618 4.14 32.77 15.27
C ALA A 618 2.88 33.19 16.03
N THR A 619 2.94 33.15 17.36
CA THR A 619 1.88 33.69 18.24
C THR A 619 2.15 35.15 18.59
N THR A 620 1.13 35.82 19.10
CA THR A 620 1.16 37.19 19.64
C THR A 620 2.08 37.36 20.86
N LEU A 621 2.50 36.25 21.48
CA LEU A 621 3.49 36.23 22.57
C LEU A 621 4.93 36.14 22.05
N GLY A 622 5.14 35.97 20.74
CA GLY A 622 6.47 35.74 20.17
C GLY A 622 6.96 34.29 20.32
N LEU A 623 6.06 33.37 20.66
CA LEU A 623 6.36 31.94 20.74
C LEU A 623 5.85 31.22 19.48
N PRO A 624 6.62 30.32 18.87
CA PRO A 624 6.19 29.57 17.69
C PRO A 624 5.28 28.40 18.10
N LEU A 625 4.06 28.39 17.56
CA LEU A 625 3.15 27.26 17.62
C LEU A 625 3.44 26.32 16.46
N GLU A 626 3.59 25.04 16.76
CA GLU A 626 3.96 24.00 15.81
C GLU A 626 2.88 22.91 15.73
N ILE A 627 2.54 22.53 14.49
CA ILE A 627 1.88 21.26 14.17
C ILE A 627 2.90 20.41 13.43
N SER A 628 3.24 19.25 13.97
CA SER A 628 4.21 18.36 13.34
C SER A 628 3.79 16.90 13.35
N LYS A 629 4.20 16.18 12.31
CA LYS A 629 4.03 14.73 12.18
C LYS A 629 5.36 14.10 11.83
N TYR A 630 5.71 13.04 12.56
CA TYR A 630 6.91 12.24 12.32
C TYR A 630 6.49 10.79 12.14
N TYR A 631 7.01 10.15 11.10
CA TYR A 631 6.78 8.74 10.84
C TYR A 631 8.10 8.03 10.55
N GLU A 632 8.60 7.34 11.56
CA GLU A 632 9.88 6.63 11.56
C GLU A 632 9.63 5.12 11.43
N THR A 633 10.50 4.42 10.71
CA THR A 633 10.46 2.96 10.64
C THR A 633 11.86 2.38 10.80
N LEU A 634 12.03 1.44 11.72
CA LEU A 634 13.19 0.57 11.77
C LEU A 634 12.81 -0.78 11.17
N ASN A 635 13.38 -1.12 10.03
CA ASN A 635 13.21 -2.43 9.39
C ASN A 635 14.39 -3.33 9.74
N GLY A 636 14.15 -4.63 9.89
CA GLY A 636 15.17 -5.58 10.33
C GLY A 636 14.90 -6.98 9.80
N ILE A 637 15.95 -7.61 9.29
CA ILE A 637 15.93 -8.99 8.84
C ILE A 637 17.22 -9.68 9.26
N THR A 638 17.07 -10.87 9.83
CA THR A 638 18.17 -11.74 10.25
C THR A 638 17.89 -13.13 9.72
N VAL A 639 18.84 -13.72 9.01
CA VAL A 639 18.71 -15.05 8.39
C VAL A 639 19.95 -15.86 8.74
N ASN A 640 19.74 -16.96 9.45
CA ASN A 640 20.71 -18.04 9.58
C ASN A 640 20.19 -19.24 8.80
N ALA A 641 21.01 -19.77 7.91
CA ALA A 641 20.63 -20.92 7.11
C ALA A 641 21.82 -21.82 6.81
N LYS A 642 21.57 -23.13 6.85
CA LYS A 642 22.55 -24.15 6.50
C LYS A 642 21.89 -25.25 5.68
N ALA A 643 22.46 -25.56 4.52
CA ALA A 643 21.97 -26.64 3.66
C ALA A 643 22.93 -27.84 3.63
N ALA A 644 22.37 -29.04 3.59
CA ALA A 644 23.05 -30.28 3.27
C ALA A 644 22.40 -30.88 2.02
N ILE A 645 23.21 -31.31 1.06
CA ILE A 645 22.74 -31.79 -0.25
C ILE A 645 23.33 -33.19 -0.47
N ASN A 646 22.46 -34.18 -0.67
CA ASN A 646 22.84 -35.59 -0.81
C ASN A 646 22.25 -36.19 -2.10
N PRO A 647 23.06 -36.75 -3.01
CA PRO A 647 24.53 -36.69 -3.04
C PRO A 647 25.05 -35.25 -3.26
N PRO A 648 26.28 -34.94 -2.81
CA PRO A 648 26.86 -33.60 -2.95
C PRO A 648 27.06 -33.22 -4.42
N LEU A 649 26.84 -31.96 -4.72
CA LEU A 649 27.05 -31.37 -6.04
C LEU A 649 28.51 -31.51 -6.50
N THR A 650 28.71 -32.06 -7.71
CA THR A 650 30.05 -32.27 -8.30
C THR A 650 30.34 -31.34 -9.47
N GLU A 651 29.41 -31.21 -10.43
CA GLU A 651 29.67 -30.54 -11.71
C GLU A 651 28.60 -29.55 -12.17
N HIS A 652 27.30 -29.84 -12.03
CA HIS A 652 26.23 -28.97 -12.57
C HIS A 652 25.04 -28.84 -11.61
N LEU A 653 24.37 -27.68 -11.63
CA LEU A 653 23.22 -27.38 -10.76
C LEU A 653 22.02 -28.31 -10.95
N GLY A 654 21.88 -28.95 -12.12
CA GLY A 654 20.80 -29.89 -12.42
C GLY A 654 20.77 -31.10 -11.49
N GLN A 655 21.89 -31.44 -10.85
CA GLN A 655 21.96 -32.48 -9.82
C GLN A 655 21.02 -32.18 -8.63
N LEU A 656 20.71 -30.90 -8.35
CA LEU A 656 19.74 -30.49 -7.32
C LEU A 656 18.33 -31.05 -7.56
N LEU A 657 17.93 -31.25 -8.82
CA LEU A 657 16.61 -31.79 -9.17
C LEU A 657 16.49 -33.28 -8.80
N THR A 658 17.62 -33.95 -8.58
CA THR A 658 17.71 -35.38 -8.24
C THR A 658 18.23 -35.65 -6.83
N SER A 659 18.72 -34.62 -6.13
CA SER A 659 19.27 -34.72 -4.77
C SER A 659 18.21 -34.45 -3.70
N GLU A 660 18.45 -34.99 -2.51
CA GLU A 660 17.75 -34.60 -1.29
C GLU A 660 18.44 -33.38 -0.68
N ILE A 661 17.67 -32.32 -0.45
CA ILE A 661 18.15 -31.07 0.14
C ILE A 661 17.57 -30.97 1.55
N SER A 662 18.44 -31.03 2.57
CA SER A 662 18.08 -30.71 3.95
C SER A 662 18.50 -29.27 4.25
N LEU A 663 17.57 -28.42 4.68
CA LEU A 663 17.79 -27.02 5.03
C LEU A 663 17.42 -26.81 6.49
N GLU A 664 18.35 -26.31 7.29
CA GLU A 664 18.07 -25.81 8.63
C GLU A 664 18.11 -24.29 8.58
N THR A 665 17.05 -23.63 9.06
CA THR A 665 17.00 -22.18 9.09
C THR A 665 16.34 -21.65 10.35
N ASP A 666 16.93 -20.59 10.90
CA ASP A 666 16.31 -19.72 11.87
C ASP A 666 16.56 -18.26 11.52
N GLY A 667 15.69 -17.38 12.01
CA GLY A 667 15.80 -15.99 11.68
C GLY A 667 14.65 -15.15 12.22
N PHE A 668 14.68 -13.89 11.82
CA PHE A 668 13.74 -12.87 12.22
C PHE A 668 13.47 -11.94 11.03
N VAL A 669 12.20 -11.59 10.84
CA VAL A 669 11.82 -10.47 9.97
C VAL A 669 10.81 -9.62 10.71
N GLY A 670 11.00 -8.31 10.66
CA GLY A 670 10.13 -7.40 11.36
C GLY A 670 10.40 -5.95 11.05
N TYR A 671 9.55 -5.11 11.62
CA TYR A 671 9.76 -3.68 11.67
C TYR A 671 9.21 -3.12 12.98
N THR A 672 9.66 -1.94 13.37
CA THR A 672 8.91 -1.08 14.31
C THR A 672 8.64 0.24 13.63
N LYS A 673 7.36 0.62 13.58
CA LYS A 673 6.91 1.91 13.06
C LYS A 673 6.47 2.79 14.20
N ASP A 674 7.08 3.97 14.29
CA ASP A 674 6.73 4.98 15.27
C ASP A 674 6.11 6.20 14.57
N PHE A 675 4.95 6.62 15.08
CA PHE A 675 4.20 7.74 14.56
C PHE A 675 3.90 8.73 15.68
N TRP A 676 4.32 9.97 15.48
CA TRP A 676 4.05 11.06 16.40
C TRP A 676 3.27 12.18 15.73
N VAL A 677 2.34 12.77 16.47
CA VAL A 677 1.70 14.03 16.12
C VAL A 677 1.84 14.97 17.30
N PHE A 678 2.41 16.15 17.08
CA PHE A 678 2.55 17.18 18.10
C PHE A 678 1.78 18.44 17.69
N TYR A 679 1.10 19.03 18.67
CA TYR A 679 0.46 20.34 18.58
C TYR A 679 0.79 21.16 19.82
N GLY A 680 1.59 22.21 19.67
CA GLY A 680 2.00 23.02 20.82
C GLY A 680 3.13 24.00 20.55
N ILE A 681 3.58 24.67 21.61
CA ILE A 681 4.73 25.57 21.57
C ILE A 681 6.02 24.73 21.55
N ASN A 682 6.89 24.99 20.58
CA ASN A 682 8.21 24.34 20.47
C ASN A 682 9.31 25.39 20.37
N THR A 683 10.18 25.46 21.37
CA THR A 683 11.35 26.35 21.39
C THR A 683 12.62 25.55 21.68
N GLU A 684 13.78 26.18 21.57
CA GLU A 684 15.05 25.57 21.99
C GLU A 684 15.15 25.40 23.51
N LEU A 685 14.34 26.12 24.29
CA LEU A 685 14.38 26.12 25.75
C LEU A 685 13.32 25.21 26.39
N PHE A 686 12.10 25.22 25.84
CA PHE A 686 10.99 24.42 26.35
C PHE A 686 10.00 24.00 25.27
N GLN A 687 9.26 22.93 25.55
CA GLN A 687 8.15 22.42 24.73
C GLN A 687 6.90 22.22 25.59
N TYR A 688 5.76 22.72 25.13
CA TYR A 688 4.46 22.53 25.78
C TYR A 688 3.38 22.26 24.75
N GLY A 689 2.62 21.18 24.89
CA GLY A 689 1.59 20.85 23.91
C GLY A 689 0.87 19.54 24.17
N SER A 690 0.16 19.08 23.14
CA SER A 690 -0.41 17.75 23.05
C SER A 690 0.40 16.89 22.09
N GLU A 691 0.71 15.66 22.50
CA GLU A 691 1.47 14.70 21.71
C GLU A 691 0.71 13.38 21.62
N LEU A 692 0.37 12.97 20.40
CA LEU A 692 -0.03 11.60 20.10
C LEU A 692 1.24 10.80 19.81
N LYS A 693 1.38 9.67 20.50
CA LYS A 693 2.45 8.70 20.27
C LYS A 693 1.82 7.36 19.92
N ALA A 694 2.19 6.81 18.78
CA ALA A 694 1.75 5.50 18.32
C ALA A 694 2.93 4.63 17.90
N LYS A 695 2.92 3.36 18.30
CA LYS A 695 3.96 2.38 18.03
C LYS A 695 3.35 1.10 17.50
N ASN A 696 3.88 0.59 16.39
CA ASN A 696 3.42 -0.60 15.69
C ASN A 696 4.61 -1.51 15.37
N PRO A 697 4.99 -2.41 16.29
CA PRO A 697 5.97 -3.44 16.03
C PRO A 697 5.34 -4.64 15.31
N ILE A 698 6.06 -5.16 14.32
CA ILE A 698 5.86 -6.49 13.76
C ILE A 698 7.12 -7.29 13.98
N ALA A 699 6.98 -8.48 14.56
CA ALA A 699 8.07 -9.37 14.94
C ALA A 699 7.72 -10.80 14.55
N ILE A 700 8.35 -11.31 13.48
CA ILE A 700 8.12 -12.67 12.99
C ILE A 700 9.43 -13.46 13.09
N PRO A 701 9.68 -14.12 14.23
CA PRO A 701 10.74 -15.10 14.32
C PRO A 701 10.35 -16.40 13.61
N TRP A 702 11.29 -17.06 12.94
CA TRP A 702 11.10 -18.41 12.43
C TRP A 702 12.24 -19.32 12.83
N LYS A 703 11.92 -20.61 12.98
CA LYS A 703 12.89 -21.70 13.13
C LYS A 703 12.27 -22.99 12.62
N PHE A 704 12.76 -23.48 11.49
CA PHE A 704 12.29 -24.73 10.91
C PHE A 704 13.40 -25.46 10.17
N SER A 705 13.21 -26.76 10.03
CA SER A 705 14.03 -27.60 9.16
C SER A 705 13.19 -28.07 7.99
N ALA A 706 13.71 -28.01 6.77
CA ALA A 706 13.04 -28.48 5.57
C ALA A 706 13.81 -29.64 4.95
N LYS A 707 13.10 -30.65 4.45
CA LYS A 707 13.68 -31.65 3.54
C LYS A 707 12.92 -31.60 2.22
N ILE A 708 13.66 -31.41 1.14
CA ILE A 708 13.13 -31.22 -0.19
C ILE A 708 13.70 -32.33 -1.07
N ASN A 709 12.83 -33.23 -1.53
CA ASN A 709 13.16 -34.25 -2.53
C ASN A 709 12.36 -33.95 -3.80
N VAL A 710 13.02 -33.27 -4.73
CA VAL A 710 12.41 -32.81 -5.99
C VAL A 710 12.00 -34.00 -6.88
N ARG A 711 12.79 -35.09 -6.87
CA ARG A 711 12.54 -36.30 -7.66
C ARG A 711 11.25 -37.01 -7.22
N GLU A 712 11.05 -37.13 -5.92
CA GLU A 712 9.86 -37.75 -5.33
C GLU A 712 8.68 -36.78 -5.21
N LYS A 713 8.88 -35.49 -5.54
CA LYS A 713 7.92 -34.40 -5.29
C LYS A 713 7.45 -34.38 -3.83
N LYS A 714 8.39 -34.65 -2.93
CA LYS A 714 8.16 -34.73 -1.48
C LYS A 714 8.81 -33.54 -0.78
N PHE A 715 8.01 -32.80 -0.03
CA PHE A 715 8.44 -31.63 0.73
C PHE A 715 8.05 -31.82 2.20
N GLU A 716 9.03 -31.80 3.08
CA GLU A 716 8.83 -31.94 4.52
C GLU A 716 9.30 -30.66 5.22
N LEU A 717 8.50 -30.16 6.16
CA LEU A 717 8.79 -29.00 7.00
C LEU A 717 8.58 -29.35 8.46
N ASP A 718 9.63 -29.28 9.26
CA ASP A 718 9.63 -29.52 10.69
C ASP A 718 9.72 -28.19 11.45
N PHE A 719 8.65 -27.81 12.14
CA PHE A 719 8.61 -26.67 13.04
C PHE A 719 8.84 -27.12 14.49
N HIS A 720 9.52 -26.27 15.26
CA HIS A 720 9.68 -26.49 16.69
C HIS A 720 8.39 -26.12 17.44
N PRO A 721 8.05 -26.81 18.54
CA PRO A 721 6.89 -26.51 19.34
C PRO A 721 6.95 -25.09 19.93
N CYS A 722 5.81 -24.43 20.00
CA CYS A 722 5.68 -23.11 20.61
C CYS A 722 5.86 -23.22 22.13
N LYS A 723 6.99 -22.74 22.66
CA LYS A 723 7.29 -22.78 24.12
C LYS A 723 7.06 -21.45 24.82
N LYS A 724 6.97 -20.36 24.07
CA LYS A 724 6.89 -19.00 24.60
C LYS A 724 5.84 -18.23 23.83
N GLU A 725 5.12 -17.38 24.55
CA GLU A 725 4.26 -16.38 23.94
C GLU A 725 5.11 -15.34 23.21
N PHE A 726 4.69 -14.95 22.01
CA PHE A 726 5.26 -13.82 21.29
C PHE A 726 4.18 -13.08 20.50
N GLU A 727 4.33 -11.75 20.41
CA GLU A 727 3.45 -10.89 19.62
C GLU A 727 3.95 -10.87 18.17
N ILE A 728 3.06 -11.17 17.21
CA ILE A 728 3.37 -11.05 15.78
C ILE A 728 3.24 -9.59 15.35
N VAL A 729 2.16 -8.94 15.78
CA VAL A 729 1.88 -7.53 15.52
C VAL A 729 1.16 -6.94 16.71
N SER A 730 1.56 -5.74 17.11
CA SER A 730 0.76 -4.93 18.02
C SER A 730 0.66 -3.49 17.54
N VAL A 731 -0.39 -2.80 17.99
CA VAL A 731 -0.62 -1.38 17.75
C VAL A 731 -0.93 -0.78 19.10
N SER A 732 -0.07 0.13 19.54
CA SER A 732 -0.29 0.93 20.75
C SER A 732 -0.35 2.40 20.36
N SER A 733 -1.29 3.15 20.94
CA SER A 733 -1.31 4.60 20.81
C SER A 733 -1.87 5.27 22.06
N ASN A 734 -1.34 6.43 22.39
CA ASN A 734 -1.89 7.27 23.46
C ASN A 734 -1.62 8.76 23.18
N VAL A 735 -2.42 9.62 23.80
CA VAL A 735 -2.30 11.08 23.66
C VAL A 735 -1.98 11.68 25.02
N TYR A 736 -0.96 12.53 25.05
CA TYR A 736 -0.39 13.12 26.26
C TYR A 736 -0.44 14.64 26.20
N ALA A 737 -0.68 15.29 27.33
CA ALA A 737 -0.23 16.65 27.57
C ALA A 737 1.25 16.59 27.98
N VAL A 738 2.10 17.35 27.28
CA VAL A 738 3.55 17.31 27.44
C VAL A 738 4.11 18.65 27.86
N SER A 739 5.09 18.61 28.75
CA SER A 739 5.85 19.74 29.25
C SER A 739 7.32 19.32 29.38
N ARG A 740 8.21 19.95 28.62
CA ARG A 740 9.64 19.66 28.61
C ARG A 740 10.44 20.96 28.74
N ASN A 741 11.54 20.92 29.49
CA ASN A 741 12.48 22.04 29.66
C ASN A 741 13.90 21.52 29.42
N ILE A 742 14.71 22.27 28.68
CA ILE A 742 16.09 21.92 28.36
C ILE A 742 17.01 21.91 29.59
N GLU A 743 16.69 22.69 30.63
CA GLU A 743 17.45 22.74 31.89
C GLU A 743 17.29 21.45 32.70
N GLU A 744 16.13 20.80 32.56
CA GLU A 744 15.82 19.54 33.24
C GLU A 744 15.23 18.49 32.27
N PRO A 745 16.00 17.99 31.29
CA PRO A 745 15.47 17.08 30.26
C PRO A 745 14.90 15.78 30.84
N ALA A 746 15.47 15.31 31.95
CA ALA A 746 15.02 14.12 32.68
C ALA A 746 13.68 14.31 33.42
N MET A 747 13.27 15.56 33.66
CA MET A 747 12.03 15.92 34.38
C MET A 747 10.86 16.20 33.42
N ALA A 748 10.96 15.75 32.17
CA ALA A 748 9.88 15.84 31.19
C ALA A 748 8.58 15.24 31.75
N LYS A 749 7.52 16.07 31.83
CA LYS A 749 6.21 15.64 32.30
C LYS A 749 5.34 15.27 31.11
N MET A 750 4.87 14.04 31.07
CA MET A 750 3.90 13.54 30.09
C MET A 750 2.70 12.97 30.84
N THR A 751 1.55 13.65 30.75
CA THR A 751 0.32 13.23 31.43
C THR A 751 -0.67 12.74 30.37
N PRO A 752 -1.17 11.50 30.43
CA PRO A 752 -2.23 11.04 29.52
C PRO A 752 -3.42 12.00 29.57
N ILE A 753 -3.95 12.39 28.41
CA ILE A 753 -5.13 13.27 28.35
C ILE A 753 -6.35 12.60 29.00
N MET A 754 -6.42 11.26 28.90
CA MET A 754 -7.44 10.46 29.57
C MET A 754 -6.86 9.85 30.85
N PRO A 755 -7.39 10.19 32.03
CA PRO A 755 -6.88 9.69 33.30
C PRO A 755 -6.99 8.16 33.39
N ASN A 756 -6.05 7.53 34.09
CA ASN A 756 -6.15 6.10 34.39
C ASN A 756 -7.29 5.88 35.40
N ALA A 757 -8.04 4.78 35.28
CA ALA A 757 -9.13 4.45 36.20
C ALA A 757 -8.68 4.28 37.68
N ILE A 758 -7.37 4.23 37.95
CA ILE A 758 -6.79 4.13 39.29
C ILE A 758 -6.66 5.51 39.94
N ASP A 759 -6.42 6.58 39.17
CA ASP A 759 -6.23 7.95 39.68
C ASP A 759 -7.53 8.62 40.15
N SER A 760 -8.68 7.96 39.97
CA SER A 760 -9.99 8.48 40.40
C SER A 760 -10.37 8.10 41.84
N ASN A 761 -9.61 7.19 42.48
CA ASN A 761 -9.90 6.73 43.85
C ASN A 761 -8.96 7.31 44.92
N ASP A 762 -7.89 8.01 44.55
CA ASP A 762 -6.84 8.47 45.47
C ASP A 762 -6.83 9.99 45.68
N GLU A 763 -7.97 10.61 46.01
CA GLU A 763 -7.98 11.89 46.75
C GLU A 763 -9.22 11.98 47.66
N VAL A 764 -9.40 11.02 48.58
CA VAL A 764 -10.15 11.29 49.83
C VAL A 764 -9.12 11.63 50.90
N ALA A 765 -8.63 12.86 50.85
CA ALA A 765 -7.93 13.44 51.99
C ALA A 765 -8.90 13.51 53.17
N HIS A 766 -8.73 12.63 54.15
CA HIS A 766 -9.34 12.76 55.46
C HIS A 766 -8.85 14.05 56.13
N MET A 767 -9.58 15.15 55.93
CA MET A 767 -9.54 16.31 56.83
C MET A 767 -10.76 16.29 57.75
N GLY A 768 -10.52 16.59 59.03
CA GLY A 768 -11.40 16.34 60.16
C GLY A 768 -12.80 17.01 60.13
N PRO A 769 -13.65 16.67 61.11
CA PRO A 769 -15.07 16.98 61.07
C PRO A 769 -15.34 18.40 61.56
N ALA A 770 -15.47 19.36 60.63
CA ALA A 770 -16.35 20.54 60.78
C ALA A 770 -16.10 21.57 59.67
N VAL A 771 -16.58 21.33 58.44
CA VAL A 771 -17.04 22.41 57.54
C VAL A 771 -18.12 21.83 56.63
N VAL A 772 -19.37 22.24 56.83
CA VAL A 772 -20.45 22.02 55.85
C VAL A 772 -20.21 22.98 54.69
N ARG A 773 -19.91 22.44 53.49
CA ARG A 773 -19.93 23.20 52.23
C ARG A 773 -21.29 23.06 51.54
N PRO A 774 -21.70 24.05 50.72
CA PRO A 774 -22.95 23.99 49.96
C PRO A 774 -22.88 22.93 48.86
N GLU A 775 -24.04 22.34 48.54
CA GLU A 775 -24.27 21.42 47.43
C GLU A 775 -23.97 22.06 46.07
N SER A 776 -22.71 22.05 45.63
CA SER A 776 -22.37 22.30 44.22
C SER A 776 -20.98 21.75 43.89
N ASN A 777 -20.83 20.43 43.89
CA ASN A 777 -19.83 19.70 43.12
C ASN A 777 -20.30 18.25 43.06
N GLN A 778 -21.28 17.98 42.17
CA GLN A 778 -21.39 16.64 41.63
C GLN A 778 -20.05 16.33 40.97
N ILE A 779 -19.30 15.39 41.55
CA ILE A 779 -18.14 14.77 40.92
C ILE A 779 -18.69 14.18 39.62
N ILE A 780 -18.44 14.86 38.50
CA ILE A 780 -18.74 14.35 37.16
C ILE A 780 -17.87 13.09 37.05
N THR A 781 -18.48 11.92 37.21
CA THR A 781 -17.83 10.67 36.86
C THR A 781 -17.50 10.78 35.38
N PRO A 782 -16.22 10.79 34.98
CA PRO A 782 -15.89 10.89 33.56
C PRO A 782 -16.49 9.66 32.89
N ASN A 783 -17.35 9.88 31.88
CA ASN A 783 -17.92 8.79 31.11
C ASN A 783 -16.81 8.18 30.26
N ILE A 784 -16.01 7.28 30.85
CA ILE A 784 -14.90 6.61 30.18
C ILE A 784 -15.40 5.28 29.63
N TRP A 785 -15.27 5.11 28.32
CA TRP A 785 -15.49 3.83 27.65
C TRP A 785 -14.17 3.04 27.64
N HIS A 786 -14.10 1.96 28.43
CA HIS A 786 -12.92 1.11 28.60
C HIS A 786 -13.18 -0.38 28.26
N PRO A 787 -13.48 -0.74 27.01
CA PRO A 787 -13.63 -2.14 26.64
C PRO A 787 -12.27 -2.84 26.65
N ARG A 788 -12.25 -4.04 27.23
CA ARG A 788 -11.16 -5.00 27.16
C ARG A 788 -11.71 -6.31 26.63
N ALA A 789 -11.08 -6.84 25.58
CA ALA A 789 -11.45 -8.11 25.00
C ALA A 789 -10.19 -8.93 24.72
N ARG A 790 -10.29 -10.24 24.96
CA ARG A 790 -9.29 -11.23 24.60
C ARG A 790 -10.02 -12.42 23.97
N ILE A 791 -9.70 -12.72 22.72
CA ILE A 791 -10.29 -13.83 21.96
C ILE A 791 -9.16 -14.75 21.56
N CYS A 792 -9.21 -16.01 21.96
CA CYS A 792 -8.17 -17.00 21.65
C CYS A 792 -8.76 -18.20 20.91
N ALA A 793 -8.02 -18.71 19.94
CA ALA A 793 -8.25 -19.97 19.25
C ALA A 793 -7.04 -20.87 19.50
N GLU A 794 -7.20 -21.88 20.35
CA GLU A 794 -6.12 -22.78 20.77
C GLU A 794 -6.22 -24.14 20.09
N SER A 795 -5.08 -24.73 19.73
CA SER A 795 -4.97 -26.10 19.24
C SER A 795 -4.22 -26.96 20.25
N SER A 796 -4.96 -27.87 20.88
CA SER A 796 -4.42 -28.83 21.83
C SER A 796 -3.63 -29.97 21.17
N ILE A 797 -3.73 -30.14 19.85
CA ILE A 797 -2.93 -31.12 19.09
C ILE A 797 -1.50 -30.61 18.90
N TYR A 798 -1.35 -29.34 18.51
CA TYR A 798 -0.04 -28.75 18.19
C TYR A 798 0.59 -27.99 19.38
N GLY A 799 -0.15 -27.83 20.49
CA GLY A 799 0.32 -27.11 21.67
C GLY A 799 0.51 -25.61 21.45
N ALA A 800 -0.25 -25.02 20.52
CA ALA A 800 -0.15 -23.61 20.17
C ALA A 800 -1.55 -22.99 19.94
N GLY A 801 -1.69 -21.71 20.23
CA GLY A 801 -2.91 -20.94 20.01
C GLY A 801 -2.62 -19.55 19.44
N LEU A 802 -3.67 -18.95 18.86
CA LEU A 802 -3.66 -17.59 18.36
C LEU A 802 -4.63 -16.74 19.19
N CYS A 803 -4.14 -15.66 19.77
CA CYS A 803 -4.93 -14.74 20.57
C CYS A 803 -4.95 -13.34 19.97
N VAL A 804 -6.12 -12.70 20.00
CA VAL A 804 -6.30 -11.27 19.75
C VAL A 804 -6.66 -10.59 21.06
N GLU A 805 -5.84 -9.63 21.47
CA GLU A 805 -6.08 -8.79 22.64
C GLU A 805 -6.39 -7.37 22.18
N SER A 806 -7.39 -6.74 22.79
CA SER A 806 -7.72 -5.34 22.55
C SER A 806 -8.11 -4.64 23.85
N GLU A 807 -7.53 -3.48 24.08
CA GLU A 807 -7.85 -2.57 25.18
C GLU A 807 -7.98 -1.15 24.62
N LEU A 808 -9.14 -0.53 24.83
CA LEU A 808 -9.40 0.85 24.42
C LEU A 808 -9.78 1.65 25.65
N ARG A 809 -9.35 2.91 25.73
CA ARG A 809 -9.83 3.90 26.72
C ARG A 809 -10.17 5.19 25.99
N ARG A 810 -11.44 5.61 26.05
CA ARG A 810 -12.02 6.74 25.31
C ARG A 810 -13.05 7.52 26.13
N GLU A 811 -13.38 8.72 25.67
CA GLU A 811 -14.53 9.48 26.19
C GLU A 811 -15.82 8.94 25.56
N TYR A 812 -16.90 8.94 26.32
CA TYR A 812 -18.27 8.72 25.82
C TYR A 812 -18.61 9.85 24.82
N TYR A 813 -19.35 9.54 23.76
CA TYR A 813 -19.57 10.39 22.55
C TYR A 813 -18.47 10.37 21.46
N HIS A 814 -17.58 9.38 21.43
CA HIS A 814 -16.62 9.23 20.31
C HIS A 814 -17.27 9.07 18.92
N GLU A 815 -18.54 8.64 18.85
CA GLU A 815 -19.30 8.53 17.60
C GLU A 815 -19.72 9.90 17.03
N GLU A 816 -19.89 10.93 17.88
CA GLU A 816 -20.26 12.29 17.45
C GLU A 816 -19.05 13.12 16.99
N TYR A 817 -17.86 12.84 17.55
CA TYR A 817 -16.64 13.59 17.28
C TYR A 817 -15.50 12.65 16.83
N PRO A 818 -15.27 12.49 15.51
CA PRO A 818 -14.17 11.72 14.94
C PRO A 818 -12.80 11.83 15.63
N LEU A 819 -12.40 13.01 16.12
CA LEU A 819 -11.14 13.20 16.84
C LEU A 819 -11.08 12.37 18.13
N TYR A 820 -12.21 12.25 18.83
CA TYR A 820 -12.30 11.59 20.13
C TYR A 820 -12.10 10.08 20.00
N TYR A 821 -12.32 9.50 18.81
CA TYR A 821 -11.93 8.12 18.50
C TYR A 821 -10.42 7.87 18.62
N PHE A 822 -9.59 8.91 18.46
CA PHE A 822 -8.14 8.83 18.56
C PHE A 822 -7.60 9.39 19.88
N LEU A 823 -8.43 10.03 20.71
CA LEU A 823 -8.04 10.57 22.01
C LEU A 823 -8.13 9.48 23.11
N GLY A 824 -6.98 9.16 23.70
CA GLY A 824 -6.86 8.17 24.77
C GLY A 824 -6.02 6.96 24.36
N TYR A 825 -6.12 5.88 25.13
CA TYR A 825 -5.25 4.72 25.00
C TYR A 825 -5.83 3.65 24.08
N THR A 826 -5.01 3.15 23.16
CA THR A 826 -5.31 2.03 22.27
C THR A 826 -4.23 0.99 22.46
N HIS A 827 -4.60 -0.27 22.65
CA HIS A 827 -3.73 -1.39 22.47
C HIS A 827 -4.48 -2.51 21.75
N MET A 828 -3.91 -3.00 20.66
CA MET A 828 -4.38 -4.19 19.97
C MET A 828 -3.17 -5.07 19.67
N ALA A 829 -3.23 -6.35 20.00
CA ALA A 829 -2.13 -7.28 19.78
C ALA A 829 -2.64 -8.60 19.20
N PHE A 830 -1.91 -9.12 18.21
CA PHE A 830 -2.07 -10.45 17.68
C PHE A 830 -0.90 -11.31 18.14
N LYS A 831 -1.18 -12.36 18.90
CA LYS A 831 -0.18 -13.16 19.61
C LYS A 831 -0.27 -14.63 19.28
N VAL A 832 0.88 -15.28 19.26
CA VAL A 832 0.97 -16.74 19.33
C VAL A 832 1.24 -17.11 20.78
N VAL A 833 0.38 -17.93 21.36
CA VAL A 833 0.48 -18.40 22.75
C VAL A 833 0.75 -19.90 22.79
N PRO A 834 1.53 -20.40 23.76
CA PRO A 834 1.58 -21.83 24.02
C PRO A 834 0.21 -22.30 24.54
N ALA A 835 -0.26 -23.44 24.04
CA ALA A 835 -1.51 -24.06 24.49
C ALA A 835 -1.21 -25.41 25.15
N GLN A 836 -2.07 -25.84 26.08
CA GLN A 836 -1.93 -27.14 26.72
C GLN A 836 -2.13 -28.25 25.69
N ALA A 837 -1.05 -28.98 25.38
CA ALA A 837 -1.12 -30.09 24.44
C ALA A 837 -1.70 -31.34 25.11
N ILE A 838 -2.48 -32.14 24.36
CA ILE A 838 -3.05 -33.42 24.83
C ILE A 838 -1.92 -34.44 25.06
N LYS A 839 -0.92 -34.42 24.18
CA LYS A 839 0.31 -35.21 24.28
C LYS A 839 1.52 -34.28 24.19
N ALA A 840 2.69 -34.73 24.66
CA ALA A 840 3.92 -33.97 24.47
C ALA A 840 4.14 -33.73 22.96
N VAL A 841 4.63 -32.56 22.56
CA VAL A 841 4.91 -32.24 21.15
C VAL A 841 6.38 -31.87 21.04
N ASP A 842 7.16 -32.71 20.36
CA ASP A 842 8.59 -32.48 20.13
C ASP A 842 8.82 -31.67 18.84
N LYS A 843 7.99 -31.91 17.83
CA LYS A 843 8.01 -31.18 16.55
C LYS A 843 6.65 -31.23 15.85
N ILE A 844 6.38 -30.21 15.03
CA ILE A 844 5.24 -30.15 14.12
C ILE A 844 5.76 -30.42 12.70
N HIS A 845 5.40 -31.56 12.14
CA HIS A 845 5.84 -32.04 10.84
C HIS A 845 4.75 -31.81 9.79
N ILE A 846 5.08 -31.08 8.73
CA ILE A 846 4.22 -30.88 7.56
C ILE A 846 4.86 -31.62 6.39
N GLU A 847 4.15 -32.58 5.81
CA GLU A 847 4.57 -33.33 4.62
C GLU A 847 3.61 -32.99 3.47
N VAL A 848 4.15 -32.58 2.32
CA VAL A 848 3.41 -32.44 1.07
C VAL A 848 4.00 -33.43 0.07
N ASN A 849 3.17 -34.36 -0.39
CA ASN A 849 3.53 -35.33 -1.41
C ASN A 849 2.64 -35.14 -2.64
N ALA A 850 3.27 -34.78 -3.76
CA ALA A 850 2.62 -34.60 -5.07
C ALA A 850 3.05 -35.67 -6.10
N GLY A 851 3.67 -36.77 -5.64
CA GLY A 851 3.96 -37.96 -6.45
C GLY A 851 2.78 -38.95 -6.44
N PRO A 852 2.68 -39.87 -7.43
CA PRO A 852 1.64 -40.89 -7.44
C PRO A 852 1.75 -41.77 -6.18
N SER A 853 0.83 -41.58 -5.24
CA SER A 853 0.91 -42.26 -3.95
C SER A 853 0.46 -43.72 -4.09
N ARG A 854 1.37 -44.68 -3.86
CA ARG A 854 1.00 -46.08 -3.60
C ARG A 854 0.67 -46.24 -2.12
N HIS A 855 -0.58 -46.02 -1.73
CA HIS A 855 -1.06 -46.44 -0.40
C HIS A 855 -2.20 -47.46 -0.53
N PRO A 856 -2.03 -48.70 -0.03
CA PRO A 856 -3.06 -49.71 -0.06
C PRO A 856 -3.99 -49.53 1.14
N MET A 857 -5.03 -48.71 1.01
CA MET A 857 -6.25 -48.93 1.79
C MET A 857 -7.08 -50.00 1.08
N SER A 858 -7.70 -50.90 1.85
CA SER A 858 -8.59 -51.98 1.38
C SER A 858 -9.65 -51.43 0.43
N THR A 859 -9.32 -51.46 -0.87
CA THR A 859 -10.10 -50.92 -1.99
C THR A 859 -11.50 -51.53 -2.07
N ARG A 860 -11.66 -52.74 -1.52
CA ARG A 860 -12.94 -53.47 -1.50
C ARG A 860 -13.98 -52.82 -0.60
N GLN A 861 -13.59 -52.34 0.58
CA GLN A 861 -14.50 -51.65 1.52
C GLN A 861 -14.83 -50.23 1.05
N LEU A 862 -13.86 -49.51 0.45
CA LEU A 862 -14.08 -48.18 -0.08
C LEU A 862 -15.00 -48.21 -1.31
N LEU A 863 -14.79 -49.14 -2.27
CA LEU A 863 -15.67 -49.29 -3.43
C LEU A 863 -17.11 -49.67 -3.05
N GLU A 864 -17.29 -50.53 -2.04
CA GLU A 864 -18.61 -50.88 -1.52
C GLU A 864 -19.30 -49.69 -0.85
N THR A 865 -18.54 -48.89 -0.09
CA THR A 865 -19.06 -47.68 0.56
C THR A 865 -19.41 -46.59 -0.45
N LEU A 866 -18.56 -46.37 -1.47
CA LEU A 866 -18.78 -45.42 -2.56
C LEU A 866 -19.97 -45.83 -3.46
N ARG A 867 -20.11 -47.12 -3.77
CA ARG A 867 -21.29 -47.65 -4.49
C ARG A 867 -22.58 -47.54 -3.68
N ARG A 868 -22.51 -47.65 -2.35
CA ARG A 868 -23.67 -47.47 -1.47
C ARG A 868 -24.08 -46.00 -1.39
N LEU A 869 -23.12 -45.10 -1.18
CA LEU A 869 -23.36 -43.66 -1.08
C LEU A 869 -23.84 -43.05 -2.41
N SER A 870 -23.32 -43.50 -3.57
CA SER A 870 -23.80 -43.01 -4.86
C SER A 870 -25.21 -43.53 -5.20
N LYS A 871 -25.55 -44.79 -4.84
CA LYS A 871 -26.92 -45.31 -4.95
C LYS A 871 -27.91 -44.58 -4.06
N GLU A 872 -27.53 -44.23 -2.84
CA GLU A 872 -28.35 -43.45 -1.92
C GLU A 872 -28.56 -42.00 -2.42
N ALA A 873 -27.55 -41.40 -3.05
CA ALA A 873 -27.66 -40.08 -3.66
C ALA A 873 -28.58 -40.06 -4.90
N ILE A 874 -28.55 -41.10 -5.73
CA ILE A 874 -29.43 -41.22 -6.92
C ILE A 874 -30.88 -41.52 -6.51
N GLN A 875 -31.11 -42.33 -5.47
CA GLN A 875 -32.47 -42.64 -5.00
C GLN A 875 -33.16 -41.49 -4.26
N ARG A 876 -32.41 -40.59 -3.58
CA ARG A 876 -33.00 -39.44 -2.88
C ARG A 876 -33.33 -38.24 -3.76
N VAL A 877 -32.76 -38.15 -4.96
CA VAL A 877 -33.09 -37.11 -5.94
C VAL A 877 -34.33 -37.46 -6.78
N GLY A 878 -34.77 -38.73 -6.78
CA GLY A 878 -35.92 -39.21 -7.55
C GLY A 878 -37.30 -39.11 -6.87
N LEU A 879 -37.40 -38.62 -5.64
CA LEU A 879 -38.67 -38.56 -4.88
C LEU A 879 -39.08 -37.11 -4.60
N SER A 880 -39.52 -36.41 -5.65
CA SER A 880 -40.45 -35.26 -5.56
C SER A 880 -41.00 -34.90 -6.94
N SER A 881 -41.85 -35.75 -7.51
CA SER A 881 -42.88 -35.30 -8.46
C SER A 881 -44.07 -36.27 -8.50
N ASP A 882 -45.19 -35.86 -7.92
CA ASP A 882 -46.50 -36.45 -8.20
C ASP A 882 -47.06 -35.82 -9.48
N SER A 883 -47.43 -36.66 -10.47
CA SER A 883 -48.73 -36.67 -11.18
C SER A 883 -48.67 -37.54 -12.45
N ALA A 884 -49.71 -38.36 -12.63
CA ALA A 884 -49.79 -39.50 -13.54
C ALA A 884 -50.16 -39.19 -15.01
N SER A 885 -49.74 -40.04 -15.96
CA SER A 885 -50.65 -40.76 -16.89
C SER A 885 -49.93 -41.76 -17.85
N SER A 886 -50.43 -42.99 -17.79
CA SER A 886 -50.58 -44.08 -18.78
C SER A 886 -49.58 -44.40 -19.93
N VAL A 887 -48.99 -45.61 -19.83
CA VAL A 887 -48.97 -46.76 -20.78
C VAL A 887 -48.63 -46.54 -22.27
N ARG A 888 -47.48 -47.08 -22.74
CA ARG A 888 -47.40 -48.21 -23.73
C ARG A 888 -45.95 -48.70 -24.02
N ARG A 889 -45.76 -50.02 -23.81
CA ARG A 889 -44.89 -51.02 -24.48
C ARG A 889 -43.46 -50.66 -24.97
N SER A 890 -42.50 -51.17 -24.19
CA SER A 890 -41.39 -52.09 -24.57
C SER A 890 -40.83 -52.09 -26.01
N HIS A 891 -39.53 -51.79 -26.12
CA HIS A 891 -38.59 -52.60 -26.89
C HIS A 891 -37.28 -52.76 -26.11
N GLN A 892 -36.94 -54.02 -25.81
CA GLN A 892 -35.61 -54.44 -25.37
C GLN A 892 -34.65 -54.27 -26.54
N SER A 893 -33.50 -53.63 -26.31
CA SER A 893 -32.30 -53.85 -27.10
C SER A 893 -31.15 -54.18 -26.17
N HIS A 894 -30.57 -55.36 -26.41
CA HIS A 894 -29.47 -55.99 -25.72
C HIS A 894 -28.31 -55.04 -25.40
N HIS A 895 -27.94 -54.91 -24.13
CA HIS A 895 -26.58 -54.53 -23.75
C HIS A 895 -25.72 -55.79 -23.69
N VAL A 896 -24.81 -55.88 -24.66
CA VAL A 896 -23.70 -56.84 -24.70
C VAL A 896 -22.80 -56.58 -23.49
N ASN A 897 -22.54 -57.64 -22.72
CA ASN A 897 -21.47 -57.70 -21.74
C ASN A 897 -20.12 -57.43 -22.45
N VAL A 898 -19.50 -56.30 -22.16
CA VAL A 898 -18.05 -56.13 -22.30
C VAL A 898 -17.52 -55.84 -20.91
N MET A 899 -17.24 -56.95 -20.23
CA MET A 899 -16.37 -57.01 -19.07
C MET A 899 -14.95 -57.06 -19.62
N GLU A 900 -14.29 -55.91 -19.76
CA GLU A 900 -12.84 -55.74 -19.75
C GLU A 900 -12.50 -54.25 -20.00
N VAL A 901 -11.53 -53.73 -19.25
CA VAL A 901 -10.92 -52.38 -19.33
C VAL A 901 -11.59 -51.27 -18.48
N LEU A 902 -11.25 -51.24 -17.18
CA LEU A 902 -10.62 -50.11 -16.44
C LEU A 902 -10.73 -50.35 -14.93
N ASP A 903 -9.80 -51.17 -14.43
CA ASP A 903 -9.50 -51.33 -13.01
C ASP A 903 -8.49 -50.23 -12.59
N ALA A 904 -8.84 -48.96 -12.84
CA ALA A 904 -8.03 -47.82 -12.43
C ALA A 904 -8.47 -47.38 -11.03
N THR A 905 -7.72 -47.78 -10.02
CA THR A 905 -7.82 -47.21 -8.68
C THR A 905 -7.67 -45.69 -8.76
N PRO A 906 -8.55 -44.88 -8.15
CA PRO A 906 -8.33 -43.44 -8.07
C PRO A 906 -7.05 -43.19 -7.27
N GLU A 907 -5.97 -42.80 -7.97
CA GLU A 907 -4.73 -42.41 -7.32
C GLU A 907 -4.92 -41.03 -6.69
N ALA A 908 -4.52 -40.88 -5.42
CA ALA A 908 -4.48 -39.55 -4.80
C ALA A 908 -3.43 -38.70 -5.53
N VAL A 909 -3.85 -37.51 -5.98
CA VAL A 909 -2.99 -36.58 -6.73
C VAL A 909 -2.12 -35.76 -5.78
N PHE A 910 -2.63 -35.49 -4.59
CA PHE A 910 -1.93 -34.77 -3.53
C PHE A 910 -2.25 -35.38 -2.17
N ASN A 911 -1.22 -35.53 -1.33
CA ASN A 911 -1.38 -35.83 0.08
C ASN A 911 -0.65 -34.75 0.91
N ILE A 912 -1.34 -34.22 1.91
CA ILE A 912 -0.82 -33.23 2.84
C ILE A 912 -1.01 -33.76 4.26
N LYS A 913 0.07 -33.91 5.00
CA LYS A 913 0.03 -34.31 6.42
C LYS A 913 0.51 -33.16 7.27
N ALA A 914 -0.16 -32.92 8.37
CA ALA A 914 0.25 -31.96 9.39
C ALA A 914 0.16 -32.65 10.75
N PHE A 915 1.29 -33.12 11.28
CA PHE A 915 1.36 -33.95 12.47
C PHE A 915 2.18 -33.30 13.58
N ALA A 916 1.66 -33.37 14.81
CA ALA A 916 2.44 -33.28 16.03
C ALA A 916 3.11 -34.63 16.28
N MET A 917 4.44 -34.64 16.45
CA MET A 917 5.24 -35.83 16.73
C MET A 917 5.84 -35.75 18.14
N SER A 918 5.89 -36.90 18.82
CA SER A 918 6.46 -37.04 20.16
C SER A 918 7.23 -38.36 20.29
N GLY A 919 8.55 -38.30 20.29
CA GLY A 919 9.44 -39.47 20.37
C GLY A 919 8.98 -40.64 19.48
N ASN A 920 8.75 -41.80 20.10
CA ASN A 920 8.27 -43.03 19.44
C ASN A 920 6.74 -43.22 19.49
N GLN A 921 5.97 -42.21 19.89
CA GLN A 921 4.51 -42.30 19.93
C GLN A 921 3.90 -42.11 18.53
N LYS A 922 2.67 -42.61 18.33
CA LYS A 922 1.95 -42.39 17.08
C LYS A 922 1.68 -40.89 16.88
N PRO A 923 1.87 -40.36 15.65
CA PRO A 923 1.63 -38.95 15.37
C PRO A 923 0.16 -38.59 15.55
N GLU A 924 -0.09 -37.36 16.00
CA GLU A 924 -1.44 -36.79 16.07
C GLU A 924 -1.56 -35.58 15.14
N GLY A 925 -2.69 -35.44 14.44
CA GLY A 925 -2.88 -34.32 13.53
C GLY A 925 -3.86 -34.61 12.44
N TYR A 926 -3.59 -34.12 11.23
CA TYR A 926 -4.49 -34.26 10.10
C TYR A 926 -3.76 -34.78 8.87
N ASP A 927 -4.41 -35.69 8.16
CA ASP A 927 -4.00 -36.21 6.86
C ASP A 927 -5.09 -35.83 5.84
N ALA A 928 -4.71 -35.09 4.82
CA ALA A 928 -5.58 -34.63 3.75
C ALA A 928 -5.16 -35.27 2.43
N ALA A 929 -6.06 -36.02 1.81
CA ALA A 929 -5.87 -36.64 0.50
C ALA A 929 -6.84 -36.04 -0.51
N VAL A 930 -6.31 -35.67 -1.67
CA VAL A 930 -7.09 -35.17 -2.82
C VAL A 930 -7.10 -36.21 -3.92
N TYR A 931 -8.28 -36.65 -4.31
CA TYR A 931 -8.52 -37.56 -5.42
C TYR A 931 -9.14 -36.80 -6.57
N TYR A 932 -8.70 -37.11 -7.78
CA TYR A 932 -9.23 -36.52 -9.01
C TYR A 932 -9.58 -37.65 -9.98
N THR A 933 -10.84 -37.72 -10.38
CA THR A 933 -11.34 -38.70 -11.35
C THR A 933 -12.00 -37.95 -12.50
N PRO A 934 -11.30 -37.77 -13.64
CA PRO A 934 -11.89 -37.16 -14.82
C PRO A 934 -12.79 -38.17 -15.55
N GLU A 935 -14.07 -37.82 -15.73
CA GLU A 935 -15.01 -38.49 -16.64
C GLU A 935 -15.28 -37.59 -17.85
N ALA A 936 -15.76 -38.15 -18.98
CA ALA A 936 -15.80 -37.48 -20.28
C ALA A 936 -16.43 -36.06 -20.26
N ASN A 937 -17.43 -35.81 -19.40
CA ASN A 937 -18.18 -34.54 -19.30
C ASN A 937 -18.35 -34.05 -17.83
N ILE A 938 -17.68 -34.70 -16.86
CA ILE A 938 -17.82 -34.40 -15.43
C ILE A 938 -16.45 -34.48 -14.76
N GLN A 939 -16.03 -33.40 -14.10
CA GLN A 939 -14.84 -33.41 -13.26
C GLN A 939 -15.26 -33.66 -11.80
N ASN A 940 -14.84 -34.81 -11.28
CA ASN A 940 -15.08 -35.19 -9.89
C ASN A 940 -13.78 -35.06 -9.09
N THR A 941 -13.79 -34.17 -8.10
CA THR A 941 -12.70 -33.98 -7.16
C THR A 941 -13.19 -34.31 -5.76
N GLN A 942 -12.48 -35.15 -5.05
CA GLN A 942 -12.79 -35.52 -3.68
C GLN A 942 -11.63 -35.15 -2.76
N LEU A 943 -11.90 -34.35 -1.72
CA LEU A 943 -10.97 -34.06 -0.64
C LEU A 943 -11.43 -34.79 0.61
N ILE A 944 -10.55 -35.61 1.18
CA ILE A 944 -10.78 -36.27 2.46
C ILE A 944 -9.72 -35.77 3.43
N VAL A 945 -10.16 -35.11 4.50
CA VAL A 945 -9.32 -34.74 5.64
C VAL A 945 -9.68 -35.64 6.81
N SER A 946 -8.73 -36.45 7.26
CA SER A 946 -8.89 -37.34 8.41
C SER A 946 -8.05 -36.84 9.58
N GLN A 947 -8.63 -36.80 10.76
CA GLN A 947 -7.84 -36.63 11.97
C GLN A 947 -7.12 -37.95 12.27
N VAL A 948 -5.83 -37.87 12.56
CA VAL A 948 -4.96 -39.01 12.91
C VAL A 948 -4.67 -38.91 14.40
N GLY A 949 -4.93 -39.98 15.16
CA GLY A 949 -4.76 -40.05 16.62
C GLY A 949 -5.41 -41.31 17.21
N GLU A 950 -5.26 -41.54 18.52
CA GLU A 950 -5.97 -42.63 19.21
C GLU A 950 -7.46 -42.26 19.40
N ASP A 951 -8.37 -43.20 19.13
CA ASP A 951 -9.83 -43.07 19.29
C ASP A 951 -10.51 -41.89 18.57
N THR A 952 -9.89 -41.33 17.52
CA THR A 952 -10.54 -40.35 16.64
C THR A 952 -11.19 -41.01 15.43
N ASN A 953 -12.45 -40.65 15.18
CA ASN A 953 -13.17 -40.97 13.95
C ASN A 953 -13.59 -39.71 13.19
N TRP A 954 -13.01 -38.56 13.54
CA TRP A 954 -13.34 -37.30 12.87
C TRP A 954 -12.75 -37.28 11.46
N LYS A 955 -13.63 -37.04 10.49
CA LYS A 955 -13.27 -36.86 9.09
C LYS A 955 -14.09 -35.72 8.48
N MET A 956 -13.52 -35.06 7.50
CA MET A 956 -14.21 -34.16 6.59
C MET A 956 -14.08 -34.69 5.17
N CYS A 957 -15.20 -34.90 4.51
CA CYS A 957 -15.30 -35.35 3.14
C CYS A 957 -15.94 -34.24 2.32
N MET A 958 -15.22 -33.77 1.31
CA MET A 958 -15.69 -32.76 0.37
C MET A 958 -15.70 -33.35 -1.02
N ASP A 959 -16.89 -33.54 -1.56
CA ASP A 959 -17.14 -34.04 -2.91
C ASP A 959 -17.50 -32.85 -3.79
N THR A 960 -16.70 -32.56 -4.83
CA THR A 960 -16.97 -31.49 -5.78
C THR A 960 -17.14 -32.07 -7.17
N THR A 961 -18.28 -31.79 -7.79
CA THR A 961 -18.61 -32.20 -9.16
C THR A 961 -18.81 -30.96 -10.02
N VAL A 962 -18.10 -30.88 -11.13
CA VAL A 962 -18.24 -29.80 -12.13
C VAL A 962 -18.72 -30.42 -13.43
N ASN A 963 -19.81 -29.90 -13.98
CA ASN A 963 -20.40 -30.34 -15.25
C ASN A 963 -20.16 -29.28 -16.35
N ASP A 964 -20.16 -29.67 -17.62
CA ASP A 964 -19.81 -28.83 -18.79
C ASP A 964 -20.64 -27.53 -18.92
N HIS A 965 -21.85 -27.49 -18.35
CA HIS A 965 -22.71 -26.29 -18.31
C HIS A 965 -22.40 -25.32 -17.14
N VAL A 966 -21.23 -25.42 -16.50
CA VAL A 966 -20.83 -24.56 -15.37
C VAL A 966 -21.82 -24.65 -14.19
N ASP A 967 -22.26 -25.88 -13.87
CA ASP A 967 -22.96 -26.22 -12.63
C ASP A 967 -21.95 -26.89 -11.70
N VAL A 968 -21.52 -26.15 -10.67
CA VAL A 968 -20.61 -26.62 -9.62
C VAL A 968 -21.45 -27.02 -8.42
N LYS A 969 -21.37 -28.29 -8.04
CA LYS A 969 -21.95 -28.81 -6.81
C LYS A 969 -20.84 -29.27 -5.90
N THR A 970 -20.83 -28.74 -4.69
CA THR A 970 -19.91 -29.13 -3.63
C THR A 970 -20.72 -29.63 -2.45
N HIS A 971 -20.36 -30.79 -1.95
CA HIS A 971 -20.99 -31.42 -0.81
C HIS A 971 -19.93 -31.64 0.27
N ILE A 972 -20.10 -30.97 1.41
CA ILE A 972 -19.17 -31.01 2.54
C ILE A 972 -19.85 -31.71 3.69
N ARG A 973 -19.25 -32.81 4.14
CA ARG A 973 -19.71 -33.57 5.31
C ARG A 973 -18.58 -33.72 6.30
N TRP A 974 -18.86 -33.54 7.59
CA TRP A 974 -17.82 -33.65 8.61
C TRP A 974 -18.34 -34.17 9.95
N GLY A 975 -17.41 -34.52 10.84
CA GLY A 975 -17.68 -35.15 12.12
C GLY A 975 -17.30 -36.64 12.10
N ALA A 976 -17.96 -37.45 12.91
CA ALA A 976 -17.69 -38.89 12.95
C ALA A 976 -17.95 -39.51 11.56
N GLU A 977 -16.89 -39.98 10.91
CA GLU A 977 -16.90 -40.62 9.59
C GLU A 977 -17.67 -39.84 8.51
N CYS A 978 -17.58 -38.50 8.52
CA CYS A 978 -18.30 -37.62 7.59
C CYS A 978 -19.84 -37.76 7.64
N GLN A 979 -20.42 -38.03 8.81
CA GLN A 979 -21.88 -38.23 8.95
C GLN A 979 -22.58 -37.26 9.93
N SER A 980 -21.84 -36.55 10.78
CA SER A 980 -22.46 -35.75 11.85
C SER A 980 -23.06 -34.43 11.37
N TYR A 981 -22.40 -33.79 10.41
CA TYR A 981 -22.75 -32.49 9.87
C TYR A 981 -22.64 -32.50 8.36
N GLU A 982 -23.49 -31.71 7.71
CA GLU A 982 -23.65 -31.73 6.25
C GLU A 982 -24.05 -30.35 5.75
N MET A 983 -23.31 -29.89 4.75
CA MET A 983 -23.53 -28.66 4.02
C MET A 983 -23.38 -28.93 2.52
N SER A 984 -24.26 -28.35 1.73
CA SER A 984 -24.23 -28.41 0.28
C SER A 984 -24.14 -27.00 -0.28
N MET A 985 -23.29 -26.84 -1.27
CA MET A 985 -23.11 -25.61 -2.01
C MET A 985 -23.38 -25.92 -3.48
N ARG A 986 -24.18 -25.09 -4.12
CA ARG A 986 -24.42 -25.18 -5.56
C ARG A 986 -24.25 -23.80 -6.16
N ALA A 987 -23.36 -23.70 -7.13
CA ALA A 987 -23.22 -22.54 -7.98
C ALA A 987 -23.59 -22.96 -9.41
N ALA A 988 -24.63 -22.35 -9.97
CA ALA A 988 -25.09 -22.67 -11.31
C ALA A 988 -25.26 -21.38 -12.11
N THR A 989 -24.91 -21.46 -13.39
CA THR A 989 -25.34 -20.47 -14.37
C THR A 989 -26.74 -20.85 -14.85
N ALA A 990 -27.66 -19.89 -14.88
CA ALA A 990 -28.98 -20.05 -15.46
C ALA A 990 -29.05 -19.22 -16.74
N HIS A 991 -29.23 -19.90 -17.88
CA HIS A 991 -29.40 -19.29 -19.20
C HIS A 991 -30.69 -19.82 -19.84
N LEU A 992 -31.84 -19.25 -19.48
CA LEU A 992 -33.07 -19.48 -20.23
C LEU A 992 -33.05 -18.58 -21.48
N PRO A 993 -33.44 -19.07 -22.67
CA PRO A 993 -33.58 -18.24 -23.86
C PRO A 993 -34.46 -17.01 -23.57
N GLY A 994 -33.91 -15.81 -23.72
CA GLY A 994 -34.59 -14.53 -23.44
C GLY A 994 -34.43 -13.95 -22.02
N SER A 995 -33.65 -14.59 -21.14
CA SER A 995 -33.35 -14.09 -19.78
C SER A 995 -31.92 -13.57 -19.63
N LYS A 996 -31.68 -12.61 -18.72
CA LYS A 996 -30.35 -12.07 -18.45
C LYS A 996 -29.45 -13.16 -17.83
N PRO A 997 -28.14 -13.24 -18.20
CA PRO A 997 -27.20 -14.18 -17.59
C PRO A 997 -27.23 -14.03 -16.07
N THR A 998 -27.51 -15.13 -15.38
CA THR A 998 -27.66 -15.12 -13.93
C THR A 998 -26.76 -16.19 -13.31
N LEU A 999 -25.90 -15.76 -12.40
CA LEU A 999 -25.17 -16.64 -11.50
C LEU A 999 -26.00 -16.80 -10.22
N LYS A 1000 -26.35 -18.04 -9.87
CA LYS A 1000 -27.00 -18.34 -8.59
C LYS A 1000 -26.04 -19.18 -7.76
N ALA A 1001 -25.73 -18.69 -6.57
CA ALA A 1001 -25.04 -19.44 -5.54
C ALA A 1001 -26.02 -19.73 -4.40
N LYS A 1002 -26.07 -20.98 -3.96
CA LYS A 1002 -26.91 -21.43 -2.86
C LYS A 1002 -26.08 -22.27 -1.91
N VAL A 1003 -26.12 -21.91 -0.63
CA VAL A 1003 -25.56 -22.70 0.46
C VAL A 1003 -26.72 -23.18 1.30
N HIS A 1004 -26.82 -24.49 1.48
CA HIS A 1004 -27.85 -25.15 2.26
C HIS A 1004 -27.21 -26.14 3.23
N TRP A 1005 -27.70 -26.19 4.47
CA TRP A 1005 -27.22 -27.11 5.48
C TRP A 1005 -28.37 -27.84 6.17
N THR A 1006 -28.18 -29.11 6.50
CA THR A 1006 -29.16 -29.89 7.27
C THR A 1006 -28.87 -29.78 8.77
N ARG A 1007 -27.59 -29.94 9.13
CA ARG A 1007 -27.10 -29.88 10.52
C ARG A 1007 -25.69 -29.28 10.54
N ILE A 1008 -25.49 -28.27 11.39
CA ILE A 1008 -24.19 -27.63 11.67
C ILE A 1008 -23.93 -27.60 13.18
N PRO A 1009 -22.66 -27.51 13.64
CA PRO A 1009 -22.34 -27.37 15.06
C PRO A 1009 -22.98 -26.12 15.68
N GLU A 1010 -23.38 -26.19 16.95
CA GLU A 1010 -24.00 -25.06 17.66
C GLU A 1010 -23.07 -23.84 17.75
N THR A 1011 -21.77 -24.07 17.94
CA THR A 1011 -20.72 -23.04 17.91
C THR A 1011 -20.65 -22.32 16.56
N MET A 1012 -20.80 -23.06 15.45
CA MET A 1012 -20.86 -22.49 14.10
C MET A 1012 -22.15 -21.70 13.87
N ALA A 1013 -23.28 -22.18 14.42
CA ALA A 1013 -24.55 -21.45 14.38
C ALA A 1013 -24.50 -20.15 15.20
N GLU A 1014 -23.84 -20.14 16.36
CA GLU A 1014 -23.64 -18.94 17.18
C GLU A 1014 -22.71 -17.93 16.50
N MET A 1015 -21.59 -18.38 15.93
CA MET A 1015 -20.72 -17.54 15.11
C MET A 1015 -21.47 -16.95 13.91
N GLY A 1016 -22.30 -17.77 13.24
CA GLY A 1016 -23.15 -17.34 12.14
C GLY A 1016 -24.11 -16.22 12.55
N ARG A 1017 -24.82 -16.38 13.69
CA ARG A 1017 -25.70 -15.33 14.25
C ARG A 1017 -24.94 -14.05 14.58
N ARG A 1018 -23.72 -14.16 15.10
CA ARG A 1018 -22.86 -13.00 15.40
C ARG A 1018 -22.45 -12.27 14.12
N ILE A 1019 -22.01 -12.99 13.08
CA ILE A 1019 -21.71 -12.42 11.76
C ILE A 1019 -22.95 -11.76 11.17
N GLU A 1020 -24.10 -12.44 11.21
CA GLU A 1020 -25.38 -11.96 10.70
C GLU A 1020 -25.79 -10.61 11.34
N SER A 1021 -25.48 -10.38 12.62
CA SER A 1021 -25.75 -9.11 13.30
C SER A 1021 -25.00 -7.90 12.72
N TYR A 1022 -23.83 -8.10 12.09
CA TYR A 1022 -23.05 -7.03 11.47
C TYR A 1022 -23.46 -6.74 10.01
N ILE A 1023 -24.13 -7.70 9.35
CA ILE A 1023 -24.46 -7.61 7.92
C ILE A 1023 -25.33 -6.40 7.59
N PRO A 1024 -26.38 -6.04 8.36
CA PRO A 1024 -27.17 -4.83 8.09
C PRO A 1024 -26.34 -3.54 8.09
N GLY A 1025 -25.41 -3.39 9.04
CA GLY A 1025 -24.52 -2.22 9.12
C GLY A 1025 -23.55 -2.16 7.93
N MET A 1026 -22.96 -3.29 7.56
CA MET A 1026 -22.09 -3.38 6.38
C MET A 1026 -22.86 -3.19 5.07
N ALA A 1027 -24.07 -3.72 4.97
CA ALA A 1027 -24.95 -3.53 3.83
C ALA A 1027 -25.29 -2.04 3.65
N PHE A 1028 -25.66 -1.35 4.73
CA PHE A 1028 -25.88 0.10 4.72
C PHE A 1028 -24.62 0.87 4.28
N PHE A 1029 -23.46 0.56 4.87
CA PHE A 1029 -22.17 1.17 4.51
C PHE A 1029 -21.83 0.97 3.02
N LEU A 1030 -22.15 -0.22 2.48
CA LEU A 1030 -21.96 -0.56 1.07
C LEU A 1030 -23.13 -0.14 0.17
N SER A 1031 -24.06 0.68 0.66
CA SER A 1031 -25.23 1.18 -0.08
C SER A 1031 -26.16 0.08 -0.63
N PHE A 1032 -26.28 -1.03 0.08
CA PHE A 1032 -27.30 -2.05 -0.14
C PHE A 1032 -28.59 -1.69 0.60
N TYR A 1033 -29.71 -2.02 -0.01
CA TYR A 1033 -31.03 -1.92 0.61
C TYR A 1033 -31.34 -3.21 1.35
N GLN A 1034 -31.98 -3.08 2.52
CA GLN A 1034 -32.47 -4.21 3.29
C GLN A 1034 -33.99 -4.29 3.15
N GLN A 1035 -34.50 -5.48 2.89
CA GLN A 1035 -35.92 -5.81 2.88
C GLN A 1035 -36.17 -6.94 3.88
N HIS A 1036 -37.10 -6.74 4.80
CA HIS A 1036 -37.48 -7.77 5.76
C HIS A 1036 -38.41 -8.77 5.07
N GLU A 1037 -37.93 -9.99 4.81
CA GLU A 1037 -38.70 -11.08 4.20
C GLU A 1037 -38.26 -12.42 4.79
N ARG A 1038 -39.21 -13.32 5.11
CA ARG A 1038 -38.90 -14.65 5.64
C ARG A 1038 -38.49 -15.59 4.51
N ASN A 1039 -37.21 -15.97 4.46
CA ASN A 1039 -36.68 -16.95 3.51
C ASN A 1039 -36.51 -18.33 4.20
N ALA A 1040 -35.94 -19.29 3.48
CA ALA A 1040 -35.66 -20.63 4.01
C ALA A 1040 -34.66 -20.58 5.19
N ARG A 1041 -34.99 -21.23 6.30
CA ARG A 1041 -34.24 -21.11 7.57
C ARG A 1041 -32.83 -21.65 7.56
N GLN A 1042 -32.55 -22.66 6.74
CA GLN A 1042 -31.25 -23.34 6.68
C GLN A 1042 -30.60 -23.16 5.30
N GLU A 1043 -30.76 -21.96 4.75
CA GLU A 1043 -30.30 -21.64 3.42
C GLU A 1043 -29.94 -20.16 3.30
N VAL A 1044 -28.82 -19.89 2.65
CA VAL A 1044 -28.47 -18.57 2.15
C VAL A 1044 -28.33 -18.69 0.64
N SER A 1045 -28.99 -17.81 -0.09
CA SER A 1045 -28.87 -17.77 -1.55
C SER A 1045 -28.48 -16.38 -2.01
N ALA A 1046 -27.56 -16.34 -2.97
CA ALA A 1046 -27.15 -15.13 -3.65
C ALA A 1046 -27.42 -15.30 -5.14
N SER A 1047 -27.95 -14.25 -5.75
CA SER A 1047 -28.08 -14.15 -7.20
C SER A 1047 -27.39 -12.89 -7.69
N VAL A 1048 -26.55 -13.05 -8.69
CA VAL A 1048 -25.92 -11.97 -9.43
C VAL A 1048 -26.46 -12.02 -10.85
N VAL A 1049 -27.19 -10.99 -11.26
CA VAL A 1049 -27.78 -10.89 -12.59
C VAL A 1049 -26.98 -9.85 -13.36
N ALA A 1050 -26.54 -10.18 -14.58
CA ALA A 1050 -25.93 -9.19 -15.47
C ALA A 1050 -26.99 -8.17 -15.89
N ALA A 1051 -27.02 -7.02 -15.22
CA ALA A 1051 -27.99 -5.97 -15.46
C ALA A 1051 -27.71 -5.25 -16.79
N SER A 1052 -26.44 -5.04 -17.10
CA SER A 1052 -25.88 -4.54 -18.36
C SER A 1052 -24.51 -5.19 -18.64
N ALA A 1053 -23.83 -4.79 -19.72
CA ALA A 1053 -22.48 -5.25 -20.04
C ALA A 1053 -21.42 -4.87 -18.98
N ASP A 1054 -21.74 -3.93 -18.09
CA ASP A 1054 -20.82 -3.30 -17.14
C ASP A 1054 -21.40 -3.17 -15.72
N SER A 1055 -22.57 -3.75 -15.47
CA SER A 1055 -23.21 -3.69 -14.16
C SER A 1055 -23.98 -4.96 -13.83
N VAL A 1056 -24.05 -5.27 -12.54
CA VAL A 1056 -24.77 -6.42 -12.01
C VAL A 1056 -25.76 -6.01 -10.94
N ASP A 1057 -26.86 -6.74 -10.87
CA ASP A 1057 -27.79 -6.68 -9.76
C ASP A 1057 -27.43 -7.82 -8.80
N VAL A 1058 -27.15 -7.48 -7.54
CA VAL A 1058 -26.84 -8.44 -6.49
C VAL A 1058 -28.02 -8.50 -5.54
N LYS A 1059 -28.50 -9.72 -5.27
CA LYS A 1059 -29.51 -10.01 -4.26
C LYS A 1059 -29.03 -11.16 -3.39
N ILE A 1060 -29.00 -10.97 -2.09
CA ILE A 1060 -28.60 -11.98 -1.10
C ILE A 1060 -29.76 -12.17 -0.13
N LYS A 1061 -30.25 -13.40 -0.03
CA LYS A 1061 -31.35 -13.80 0.84
C LYS A 1061 -30.79 -14.52 2.06
N PHE A 1062 -31.04 -13.95 3.23
CA PHE A 1062 -30.80 -14.56 4.54
C PHE A 1062 -32.13 -15.08 5.10
N PRO A 1063 -32.12 -15.99 6.09
CA PRO A 1063 -33.35 -16.54 6.68
C PRO A 1063 -34.40 -15.50 7.09
N GLU A 1064 -33.99 -14.38 7.68
CA GLU A 1064 -34.90 -13.37 8.25
C GLU A 1064 -35.07 -12.10 7.40
N TYR A 1065 -34.15 -11.84 6.47
CA TYR A 1065 -34.18 -10.65 5.63
C TYR A 1065 -33.38 -10.86 4.34
N THR A 1066 -33.51 -9.93 3.43
CA THR A 1066 -32.80 -9.92 2.16
C THR A 1066 -32.12 -8.58 1.98
N VAL A 1067 -30.88 -8.61 1.50
CA VAL A 1067 -30.18 -7.40 1.07
C VAL A 1067 -30.02 -7.41 -0.44
N TYR A 1068 -30.20 -6.26 -1.07
CA TYR A 1068 -30.06 -6.15 -2.51
C TYR A 1068 -29.51 -4.79 -2.93
N ARG A 1069 -28.83 -4.78 -4.06
CA ARG A 1069 -28.35 -3.56 -4.71
C ARG A 1069 -28.33 -3.78 -6.21
N GLN A 1070 -28.89 -2.82 -6.93
CA GLN A 1070 -28.98 -2.85 -8.38
C GLN A 1070 -27.87 -2.02 -9.01
N ALA A 1071 -27.55 -2.33 -10.27
CA ALA A 1071 -26.60 -1.60 -11.10
C ALA A 1071 -25.20 -1.41 -10.47
N ILE A 1072 -24.71 -2.44 -9.75
CA ILE A 1072 -23.35 -2.43 -9.20
C ILE A 1072 -22.36 -2.49 -10.36
N PRO A 1073 -21.46 -1.51 -10.53
CA PRO A 1073 -20.50 -1.52 -11.61
C PRO A 1073 -19.43 -2.60 -11.41
N VAL A 1074 -19.17 -3.41 -12.45
CA VAL A 1074 -18.20 -4.52 -12.38
C VAL A 1074 -16.96 -4.21 -13.26
N PRO A 1075 -15.73 -4.49 -12.78
CA PRO A 1075 -14.48 -4.21 -13.50
C PRO A 1075 -14.33 -4.98 -14.83
N LEU A 1076 -14.99 -6.12 -14.95
CA LEU A 1076 -14.97 -7.04 -16.10
C LEU A 1076 -16.42 -7.34 -16.51
N PRO A 1077 -16.75 -7.46 -17.81
CA PRO A 1077 -18.01 -8.08 -18.20
C PRO A 1077 -18.03 -9.52 -17.67
N ALA A 1078 -19.19 -9.99 -17.20
CA ALA A 1078 -19.38 -11.42 -17.01
C ALA A 1078 -19.01 -12.11 -18.33
N ALA A 1079 -18.09 -13.09 -18.29
CA ALA A 1079 -17.63 -13.79 -19.47
C ALA A 1079 -18.83 -14.16 -20.35
N SER A 1080 -18.81 -13.73 -21.61
CA SER A 1080 -19.76 -14.24 -22.59
C SER A 1080 -19.51 -15.75 -22.70
N PHE A 1081 -20.36 -16.54 -22.03
CA PHE A 1081 -20.43 -17.98 -22.23
C PHE A 1081 -20.90 -18.20 -23.67
N GLN A 1082 -19.95 -18.33 -24.59
CA GLN A 1082 -20.22 -18.55 -26.00
C GLN A 1082 -20.20 -20.07 -26.22
N ASP A 1083 -21.34 -20.66 -26.56
CA ASP A 1083 -21.42 -22.03 -27.05
C ASP A 1083 -20.60 -22.13 -28.34
N ASP A 1084 -19.57 -22.98 -28.33
CA ASP A 1084 -18.80 -23.33 -29.51
C ASP A 1084 -19.60 -24.35 -30.34
N THR A 1085 -20.73 -23.92 -30.92
CA THR A 1085 -21.42 -24.71 -31.95
C THR A 1085 -20.79 -24.41 -33.30
N ARG A 1086 -19.65 -25.05 -33.59
CA ARG A 1086 -19.21 -25.27 -34.97
C ARG A 1086 -20.12 -26.30 -35.63
N ASN A 1087 -21.25 -25.83 -36.17
CA ASN A 1087 -21.90 -26.53 -37.28
C ASN A 1087 -21.40 -25.95 -38.59
N THR A 1088 -20.56 -26.75 -39.25
CA THR A 1088 -20.21 -26.61 -40.66
C THR A 1088 -21.45 -26.69 -41.53
N THR A 1089 -21.89 -25.56 -42.07
CA THR A 1089 -22.58 -25.52 -43.38
C THR A 1089 -22.09 -24.30 -44.13
N ILE A 1090 -21.30 -24.59 -45.17
CA ILE A 1090 -21.06 -23.74 -46.33
C ILE A 1090 -22.43 -23.39 -46.92
N ASP A 1091 -22.74 -22.10 -47.09
CA ASP A 1091 -23.39 -21.56 -48.30
C ASP A 1091 -23.50 -20.02 -48.28
N GLY A 1092 -22.89 -19.41 -49.30
CA GLY A 1092 -23.48 -18.37 -50.16
C GLY A 1092 -23.86 -16.98 -49.62
N PHE A 1093 -23.04 -15.98 -50.01
CA PHE A 1093 -23.40 -14.65 -50.56
C PHE A 1093 -24.32 -13.65 -49.81
N GLY A 1094 -23.88 -12.37 -49.76
CA GLY A 1094 -24.76 -11.22 -50.04
C GLY A 1094 -24.67 -9.97 -49.14
N SER A 1095 -23.86 -9.00 -49.57
CA SER A 1095 -24.00 -7.52 -49.46
C SER A 1095 -25.08 -6.88 -48.54
N ALA A 1096 -24.65 -6.03 -47.60
CA ALA A 1096 -24.87 -4.57 -47.57
C ALA A 1096 -24.21 -3.96 -46.31
#